data_AF-A0A0G4KEL9-F1
#
_entry.id   AF-A0A0G4KEL9-F1
#
_cell.length_a   1.000
_cell.length_b   1.000
_cell.length_c   1.000
_cell.angle_alpha   90.00
_cell.angle_beta   90.00
_cell.angle_gamma   90.00
#
_symmetry.space_group_name_H-M   'P 1'
#
loop_
_entity.id
_entity.type
_entity.pdbx_description
1 polymer ?
#
loop_
_entity_poly.entity_id
_entity_poly.type
_entity_poly.pdbx_seq_one_letter_code
_entity_poly.pdbx_strand_id
1 'polypeptide(L)'
;MKFDALQPSRGTFNYGNADKANGMNMRCHALIWHSQVPSWVSNGNFDRTTMISILETHIRNVVTHFKGRKATGAQNLIRMVRDAGAPIDGMGLQGHMTTGQIGSLATLTENLRAFANLNVDVAYTELDMVARSGSSQFQQQATDWATVVQACLAVARCVGITGWGFTDAHTWIGGGNPLIWDASYQKKPAYNAILTAWGSSSGTPLTTPPTTPPPSGNSRLPVNIEAVADQSSHLRPVFRLLLNSKAQSDIMAPNGISGQHGEPASQSGKKRVLIVGAGAAGMSAAHHLSQHRDRFDVTLIDAVDYCGGQAFSIPLDKERYGASWCNQGVQGGSYIFHHTFTMFNRQGYQADPVNLHVSFGKDETFWTNVFPTKVLAEHQSEVRRFAKALKFMRWFEVFFALLPLRLVLKMLFFSEDFINIVALPMTALFLGTGNATPEVPAVMLERLCTSPTYGMWYPANENTVVDNKPPMVVFPNFSEFYSTWKQDLESRGVTVRLSTELDEVVERSKKGVTVRLRARRPAEDSHNPAGADQDIPPQDEFFDELVLCTLADTAKHVLGKTASWRERKVLGSAKFSDDITITHNDSDYMKKHYENFYRDDLAIRDTNGVDQSGRLDEAKTSFRPMYYIKMYDQDRQKLEMCFDTTNYQSQFPEKVPFEQHVFQTIYLNKDRDSELWSDNEIAEDKIIRKDWWHQLCHSYTHYLLVVPWIMFLQARNSVRFGGSWTLVNAHEVAIISGLAAAVDLGADYPEDLENDRFAFLCFRLYYLLGYGKWYRRKYSKGAPTTQLARDGASWPTSTYGGVYQGPGVATQERRCWRQEMKTGRSTDNLAQDNGVKDGPDRSLLERKIAISEPDKSSTEIDVFILVEAADGTKSNSKSTLMLANQAEAKIRDD
;
A
#
# COMPACT_ATOMS: atom_id res chain seq x y z
N MET A 1 -5.22 16.93 -32.51
CA MET A 1 -4.87 18.33 -32.84
C MET A 1 -3.49 18.39 -33.51
N LYS A 2 -3.26 17.56 -34.53
CA LYS A 2 -1.96 17.49 -35.24
C LYS A 2 -1.94 18.51 -36.38
N PHE A 3 -0.75 18.98 -36.79
CA PHE A 3 -0.60 20.03 -37.81
C PHE A 3 -1.25 19.60 -39.14
N ASP A 4 -0.95 18.40 -39.63
CA ASP A 4 -1.58 17.81 -40.82
C ASP A 4 -3.11 17.79 -40.80
N ALA A 5 -3.71 17.54 -39.64
CA ALA A 5 -5.16 17.49 -39.45
C ALA A 5 -5.79 18.89 -39.28
N LEU A 6 -5.10 19.82 -38.62
CA LEU A 6 -5.61 21.16 -38.31
C LEU A 6 -5.38 22.18 -39.42
N GLN A 7 -4.35 21.99 -40.24
CA GLN A 7 -4.04 22.83 -41.40
C GLN A 7 -3.65 21.96 -42.61
N PRO A 8 -4.61 21.21 -43.18
CA PRO A 8 -4.34 20.26 -44.26
C PRO A 8 -3.84 20.92 -45.55
N SER A 9 -4.06 22.24 -45.73
CA SER A 9 -3.49 23.05 -46.81
C SER A 9 -3.12 24.47 -46.31
N ARG A 10 -2.18 25.15 -46.99
CA ARG A 10 -1.68 26.46 -46.56
C ARG A 10 -2.82 27.46 -46.39
N GLY A 11 -2.87 28.10 -45.21
CA GLY A 11 -3.90 29.09 -44.87
C GLY A 11 -5.31 28.53 -44.59
N THR A 12 -5.56 27.23 -44.79
CA THR A 12 -6.88 26.62 -44.58
C THR A 12 -6.86 25.78 -43.30
N PHE A 13 -7.71 26.12 -42.33
CA PHE A 13 -7.79 25.42 -41.06
C PHE A 13 -9.04 24.56 -40.96
N ASN A 14 -8.90 23.34 -40.44
CA ASN A 14 -10.00 22.43 -40.17
C ASN A 14 -10.07 22.09 -38.69
N TYR A 15 -11.02 22.72 -37.99
CA TYR A 15 -11.27 22.48 -36.58
C TYR A 15 -12.43 21.51 -36.33
N GLY A 16 -13.15 21.07 -37.37
CA GLY A 16 -14.45 20.40 -37.21
C GLY A 16 -14.43 19.17 -36.31
N ASN A 17 -13.41 18.31 -36.40
CA ASN A 17 -13.27 17.14 -35.52
C ASN A 17 -12.80 17.52 -34.11
N ALA A 18 -12.05 18.61 -33.96
CA ALA A 18 -11.63 19.13 -32.66
C ALA A 18 -12.74 19.93 -31.95
N ASP A 19 -13.64 20.56 -32.72
CA ASP A 19 -14.77 21.34 -32.22
C ASP A 19 -15.96 20.46 -31.83
N LYS A 20 -16.14 19.31 -32.49
CA LYS A 20 -17.17 18.30 -32.19
C LYS A 20 -17.02 17.58 -30.84
N ALA A 21 -16.06 17.96 -30.00
CA ALA A 21 -15.84 17.40 -28.67
C ALA A 21 -16.95 17.78 -27.64
N ASN A 22 -18.22 17.88 -28.06
CA ASN A 22 -19.44 18.11 -27.28
C ASN A 22 -19.51 17.21 -26.02
N GLY A 23 -18.89 17.65 -24.92
CA GLY A 23 -18.88 16.92 -23.65
C GLY A 23 -17.82 15.82 -23.50
N MET A 24 -16.80 15.74 -24.36
CA MET A 24 -15.69 14.76 -24.24
C MET A 24 -14.33 15.44 -24.00
N ASN A 25 -13.43 14.76 -23.27
CA ASN A 25 -12.09 15.25 -22.93
C ASN A 25 -11.26 15.66 -24.17
N MET A 26 -10.88 16.94 -24.26
CA MET A 26 -9.89 17.41 -25.24
C MET A 26 -8.48 16.99 -24.80
N ARG A 27 -7.77 16.24 -25.64
CA ARG A 27 -6.32 16.04 -25.52
C ARG A 27 -5.60 17.02 -26.44
N CYS A 28 -4.94 18.02 -25.85
CA CYS A 28 -4.01 18.88 -26.58
C CYS A 28 -2.81 18.05 -27.06
N HIS A 29 -2.24 18.42 -28.19
CA HIS A 29 -1.09 17.75 -28.81
C HIS A 29 -0.03 18.82 -29.13
N ALA A 30 1.24 18.43 -29.26
CA ALA A 30 2.30 19.33 -29.73
C ALA A 30 1.84 20.08 -31.00
N LEU A 31 1.93 21.42 -30.98
CA LEU A 31 1.47 22.30 -32.06
C LEU A 31 2.22 22.06 -33.37
N ILE A 32 3.48 21.62 -33.25
CA ILE A 32 4.33 21.20 -34.36
C ILE A 32 5.00 19.89 -33.92
N TRP A 33 4.91 18.86 -34.75
CA TRP A 33 5.50 17.55 -34.48
C TRP A 33 6.13 17.00 -35.75
N HIS A 34 7.43 16.67 -35.69
CA HIS A 34 8.23 16.28 -36.85
C HIS A 34 7.65 15.09 -37.65
N SER A 35 6.93 14.18 -36.99
CA SER A 35 6.35 12.98 -37.63
C SER A 35 4.95 13.17 -38.23
N GLN A 36 4.27 14.31 -38.00
CA GLN A 36 2.92 14.59 -38.55
C GLN A 36 2.77 16.04 -39.04
N VAL A 37 3.65 16.37 -40.00
CA VAL A 37 3.67 17.63 -40.73
C VAL A 37 2.86 17.48 -42.03
N PRO A 38 2.01 18.45 -42.42
CA PRO A 38 1.25 18.37 -43.67
C PRO A 38 2.19 18.22 -44.89
N SER A 39 1.77 17.45 -45.89
CA SER A 39 2.57 17.24 -47.11
C SER A 39 2.93 18.53 -47.84
N TRP A 40 2.07 19.57 -47.80
CA TRP A 40 2.36 20.88 -48.39
C TRP A 40 3.47 21.65 -47.65
N VAL A 41 3.72 21.33 -46.37
CA VAL A 41 4.84 21.90 -45.60
C VAL A 41 6.11 21.10 -45.88
N SER A 42 6.04 19.77 -45.84
CA SER A 42 7.20 18.90 -46.09
C SER A 42 7.71 18.96 -47.54
N ASN A 43 6.81 19.21 -48.50
CA ASN A 43 7.16 19.25 -49.94
C ASN A 43 7.22 20.68 -50.50
N GLY A 44 7.06 21.71 -49.65
CA GLY A 44 6.83 23.09 -50.09
C GLY A 44 8.08 23.90 -50.47
N ASN A 45 9.29 23.35 -50.30
CA ASN A 45 10.57 24.00 -50.60
C ASN A 45 10.64 25.47 -50.15
N PHE A 46 10.27 25.73 -48.90
CA PHE A 46 10.23 27.09 -48.34
C PHE A 46 11.60 27.53 -47.82
N ASP A 47 11.95 28.80 -48.06
CA ASP A 47 13.06 29.42 -47.37
C ASP A 47 12.77 29.59 -45.86
N ARG A 48 13.81 29.84 -45.07
CA ARG A 48 13.73 29.96 -43.61
C ARG A 48 12.67 31.00 -43.17
N THR A 49 12.64 32.14 -43.84
CA THR A 49 11.72 33.25 -43.52
C THR A 49 10.27 32.85 -43.74
N THR A 50 10.00 32.19 -44.86
CA THR A 50 8.67 31.71 -45.24
C THR A 50 8.22 30.57 -44.34
N MET A 51 9.12 29.65 -43.98
CA MET A 51 8.82 28.56 -43.05
C MET A 51 8.48 29.11 -41.65
N ILE A 52 9.23 30.08 -41.13
CA ILE A 52 8.92 30.73 -39.84
C ILE A 52 7.52 31.36 -39.90
N SER A 53 7.20 32.10 -40.97
CA SER A 53 5.88 32.70 -41.14
C SER A 53 4.75 31.67 -41.18
N ILE A 54 4.98 30.51 -41.81
CA ILE A 54 4.02 29.39 -41.85
C ILE A 54 3.78 28.85 -40.43
N LEU A 55 4.84 28.58 -39.67
CA LEU A 55 4.75 28.05 -38.31
C LEU A 55 4.07 29.05 -37.36
N GLU A 56 4.43 30.33 -37.44
CA GLU A 56 3.81 31.40 -36.65
C GLU A 56 2.31 31.53 -36.96
N THR A 57 1.94 31.47 -38.24
CA THR A 57 0.54 31.53 -38.67
C THR A 57 -0.24 30.30 -38.18
N HIS A 58 0.36 29.11 -38.23
CA HIS A 58 -0.25 27.89 -37.71
C HIS A 58 -0.50 27.98 -36.21
N ILE A 59 0.54 28.28 -35.43
CA ILE A 59 0.49 28.40 -33.98
C ILE A 59 -0.52 29.47 -33.57
N ARG A 60 -0.44 30.66 -34.17
CA ARG A 60 -1.34 31.79 -33.82
C ARG A 60 -2.79 31.42 -34.05
N ASN A 61 -3.14 30.83 -35.19
CA ASN A 61 -4.52 30.49 -35.49
C ASN A 61 -5.05 29.36 -34.60
N VAL A 62 -4.28 28.31 -34.35
CA VAL A 62 -4.70 27.21 -33.46
C VAL A 62 -4.86 27.72 -32.02
N VAL A 63 -3.88 28.45 -31.49
CA VAL A 63 -3.93 28.97 -30.11
C VAL A 63 -5.06 30.00 -29.95
N THR A 64 -5.28 30.85 -30.95
CA THR A 64 -6.38 31.84 -30.91
C THR A 64 -7.75 31.16 -31.00
N HIS A 65 -7.90 30.14 -31.85
CA HIS A 65 -9.16 29.40 -32.02
C HIS A 65 -9.59 28.66 -30.75
N PHE A 66 -8.64 28.10 -29.98
CA PHE A 66 -8.91 27.42 -28.71
C PHE A 66 -8.71 28.31 -27.47
N LYS A 67 -8.58 29.63 -27.63
CA LYS A 67 -8.41 30.59 -26.53
C LYS A 67 -9.57 30.47 -25.54
N GLY A 68 -9.26 30.41 -24.23
CA GLY A 68 -10.25 30.21 -23.17
C GLY A 68 -10.74 28.76 -23.02
N ARG A 69 -10.67 27.92 -24.07
CA ARG A 69 -11.13 26.51 -24.02
C ARG A 69 -10.23 25.61 -23.18
N LYS A 70 -8.98 25.99 -22.89
CA LYS A 70 -8.12 25.33 -21.88
C LYS A 70 -8.67 25.52 -20.47
N ALA A 71 -8.94 26.76 -20.07
CA ALA A 71 -9.51 27.07 -18.75
C ALA A 71 -10.93 26.47 -18.63
N THR A 72 -11.78 26.62 -19.65
CA THR A 72 -13.09 25.94 -19.69
C THR A 72 -12.96 24.42 -19.68
N GLY A 73 -11.96 23.85 -20.34
CA GLY A 73 -11.68 22.41 -20.35
C GLY A 73 -11.26 21.90 -18.97
N ALA A 74 -10.41 22.66 -18.27
CA ALA A 74 -10.04 22.39 -16.88
C ALA A 74 -11.25 22.49 -15.92
N GLN A 75 -12.08 23.51 -16.09
CA GLN A 75 -13.35 23.65 -15.36
C GLN A 75 -14.27 22.45 -15.61
N ASN A 76 -14.35 21.98 -16.86
CA ASN A 76 -15.12 20.78 -17.20
C ASN A 76 -14.50 19.50 -16.65
N LEU A 77 -13.17 19.42 -16.52
CA LEU A 77 -12.50 18.29 -15.87
C LEU A 77 -12.79 18.30 -14.36
N ILE A 78 -12.74 19.46 -13.70
CA ILE A 78 -13.14 19.60 -12.29
C ILE A 78 -14.60 19.15 -12.12
N ARG A 79 -15.51 19.64 -12.97
CA ARG A 79 -16.92 19.19 -12.97
C ARG A 79 -17.03 17.69 -13.21
N MET A 80 -16.30 17.13 -14.17
CA MET A 80 -16.32 15.69 -14.46
C MET A 80 -15.80 14.84 -13.31
N VAL A 81 -14.74 15.27 -12.63
CA VAL A 81 -14.19 14.57 -11.45
C VAL A 81 -15.20 14.62 -10.31
N ARG A 82 -15.84 15.78 -10.08
CA ARG A 82 -16.94 15.93 -9.11
C ARG A 82 -18.18 15.10 -9.46
N ASP A 83 -18.63 15.15 -10.72
CA ASP A 83 -19.76 14.38 -11.23
C ASP A 83 -19.50 12.87 -11.16
N ALA A 84 -18.23 12.46 -11.26
CA ALA A 84 -17.79 11.08 -11.05
C ALA A 84 -17.68 10.67 -9.57
N GLY A 85 -18.01 11.58 -8.65
CA GLY A 85 -17.96 11.36 -7.20
C GLY A 85 -16.54 11.24 -6.63
N ALA A 86 -15.52 11.59 -7.42
CA ALA A 86 -14.15 11.66 -6.94
C ALA A 86 -13.94 13.01 -6.23
N PRO A 87 -13.30 13.00 -5.05
CA PRO A 87 -13.05 14.24 -4.32
C PRO A 87 -12.06 15.10 -5.12
N ILE A 88 -12.29 16.41 -5.15
CA ILE A 88 -11.45 17.39 -5.82
C ILE A 88 -11.76 18.74 -5.21
N ASP A 89 -10.78 19.25 -4.49
CA ASP A 89 -10.96 20.42 -3.65
C ASP A 89 -9.87 21.46 -3.92
N GLY A 90 -8.99 21.21 -4.89
CA GLY A 90 -7.91 22.11 -5.25
C GLY A 90 -7.62 22.16 -6.76
N MET A 91 -7.03 23.25 -7.23
CA MET A 91 -6.50 23.38 -8.58
C MET A 91 -5.23 24.24 -8.59
N GLY A 92 -4.14 23.68 -9.11
CA GLY A 92 -2.90 24.40 -9.31
C GLY A 92 -2.81 25.03 -10.71
N LEU A 93 -2.38 26.27 -10.79
CA LEU A 93 -2.11 26.98 -12.03
C LEU A 93 -0.59 27.15 -12.20
N GLN A 94 -0.07 26.65 -13.33
CA GLN A 94 1.28 27.00 -13.77
C GLN A 94 1.22 28.31 -14.57
N GLY A 95 2.11 29.24 -14.28
CA GLY A 95 2.18 30.57 -14.88
C GLY A 95 3.61 30.88 -15.34
N HIS A 96 3.91 30.59 -16.60
CA HIS A 96 5.17 30.99 -17.25
C HIS A 96 4.90 32.23 -18.11
N MET A 97 5.03 33.40 -17.51
CA MET A 97 4.53 34.65 -18.08
C MET A 97 5.66 35.46 -18.72
N THR A 98 5.30 36.39 -19.62
CA THR A 98 6.23 37.40 -20.14
C THR A 98 5.93 38.74 -19.48
N THR A 99 6.97 39.40 -18.97
CA THR A 99 6.87 40.74 -18.36
C THR A 99 6.21 41.73 -19.30
N GLY A 100 5.22 42.48 -18.80
CA GLY A 100 4.39 43.43 -19.53
C GLY A 100 3.30 42.80 -20.39
N GLN A 101 3.14 41.47 -20.37
CA GLN A 101 2.15 40.75 -21.18
C GLN A 101 1.14 39.93 -20.36
N ILE A 102 1.14 40.13 -19.04
CA ILE A 102 0.18 39.44 -18.16
C ILE A 102 -1.25 39.96 -18.37
N GLY A 103 -2.24 39.14 -17.96
CA GLY A 103 -3.62 39.59 -17.85
C GLY A 103 -3.77 40.75 -16.86
N SER A 104 -4.80 41.58 -17.04
CA SER A 104 -5.12 42.61 -16.04
C SER A 104 -5.47 41.98 -14.70
N LEU A 105 -5.34 42.73 -13.60
CA LEU A 105 -5.78 42.29 -12.26
C LEU A 105 -7.20 41.70 -12.29
N ALA A 106 -8.13 42.39 -12.96
CA ALA A 106 -9.50 41.94 -13.11
C ALA A 106 -9.59 40.60 -13.86
N THR A 107 -8.87 40.46 -14.97
CA THR A 107 -8.85 39.22 -15.77
C THR A 107 -8.28 38.03 -15.00
N LEU A 108 -7.18 38.23 -14.26
CA LEU A 108 -6.57 37.18 -13.45
C LEU A 108 -7.49 36.78 -12.30
N THR A 109 -8.10 37.77 -11.64
CA THR A 109 -9.08 37.56 -10.55
C THR A 109 -10.30 36.79 -11.06
N GLU A 110 -10.85 37.17 -12.22
CA GLU A 110 -12.00 36.49 -12.84
C GLU A 110 -11.67 35.04 -13.19
N ASN A 111 -10.48 34.75 -13.70
CA ASN A 111 -10.07 33.39 -14.02
C ASN A 111 -9.96 32.52 -12.76
N LEU A 112 -9.28 32.99 -11.72
CA LEU A 112 -9.19 32.30 -10.43
C LEU A 112 -10.58 32.10 -9.81
N ARG A 113 -11.43 33.13 -9.85
CA ARG A 113 -12.80 33.08 -9.33
C ARG A 113 -13.66 32.07 -10.10
N ALA A 114 -13.46 31.91 -11.40
CA ALA A 114 -14.20 30.94 -12.20
C ALA A 114 -13.92 29.48 -11.76
N PHE A 115 -12.70 29.18 -11.31
CA PHE A 115 -12.36 27.89 -10.71
C PHE A 115 -12.85 27.79 -9.26
N ALA A 116 -12.65 28.82 -8.44
CA ALA A 116 -13.15 28.87 -7.07
C ALA A 116 -14.67 28.66 -6.99
N ASN A 117 -15.42 29.17 -7.97
CA ASN A 117 -16.87 28.97 -8.10
C ASN A 117 -17.29 27.52 -8.38
N LEU A 118 -16.36 26.63 -8.72
CA LEU A 118 -16.58 25.17 -8.79
C LEU A 118 -16.38 24.48 -7.43
N ASN A 119 -16.21 25.28 -6.38
CA ASN A 119 -15.96 24.86 -5.01
C ASN A 119 -14.65 24.09 -4.84
N VAL A 120 -13.59 24.58 -5.48
CA VAL A 120 -12.21 24.14 -5.28
C VAL A 120 -11.34 25.33 -4.85
N ASP A 121 -10.33 25.08 -4.06
CA ASP A 121 -9.25 26.00 -3.77
C ASP A 121 -8.36 26.15 -5.00
N VAL A 122 -7.74 27.31 -5.15
CA VAL A 122 -6.86 27.61 -6.29
C VAL A 122 -5.51 28.08 -5.80
N ALA A 123 -4.44 27.71 -6.49
CA ALA A 123 -3.11 28.22 -6.18
C ALA A 123 -2.32 28.42 -7.46
N TYR A 124 -1.45 29.42 -7.51
CA TYR A 124 -0.37 29.39 -8.49
C TYR A 124 0.71 28.45 -7.93
N THR A 125 0.99 27.34 -8.61
CA THR A 125 1.91 26.33 -8.08
C THR A 125 3.30 26.41 -8.71
N GLU A 126 3.41 27.05 -9.88
CA GLU A 126 4.68 27.33 -10.54
C GLU A 126 4.57 28.67 -11.27
N LEU A 127 5.08 29.75 -10.68
CA LEU A 127 5.07 31.08 -11.28
C LEU A 127 6.49 31.57 -11.62
N ASP A 128 6.70 31.97 -12.86
CA ASP A 128 7.88 32.70 -13.30
C ASP A 128 7.52 33.74 -14.37
N MET A 129 8.28 34.84 -14.46
CA MET A 129 7.96 35.97 -15.32
C MET A 129 9.18 36.45 -16.09
N VAL A 130 9.33 36.09 -17.36
CA VAL A 130 10.50 36.42 -18.17
C VAL A 130 10.71 37.93 -18.27
N ALA A 131 11.86 38.43 -17.83
CA ALA A 131 12.31 39.82 -17.92
C ALA A 131 13.70 39.87 -18.60
N ARG A 132 13.73 40.23 -19.87
CA ARG A 132 15.00 40.32 -20.62
C ARG A 132 15.80 41.51 -20.08
N SER A 133 17.12 41.38 -20.00
CA SER A 133 18.01 42.25 -19.22
C SER A 133 17.74 43.77 -19.37
N GLY A 134 17.56 44.46 -18.25
CA GLY A 134 17.38 45.91 -18.17
C GLY A 134 16.59 46.33 -16.93
N SER A 135 16.98 47.43 -16.27
CA SER A 135 16.33 47.89 -15.03
C SER A 135 14.84 48.17 -15.22
N SER A 136 14.42 48.82 -16.31
CA SER A 136 13.00 49.08 -16.58
C SER A 136 12.15 47.81 -16.71
N GLN A 137 12.71 46.70 -17.21
CA GLN A 137 12.02 45.42 -17.28
C GLN A 137 11.91 44.75 -15.90
N PHE A 138 12.90 44.90 -15.01
CA PHE A 138 12.78 44.40 -13.64
C PHE A 138 11.76 45.17 -12.80
N GLN A 139 11.58 46.47 -13.09
CA GLN A 139 10.52 47.29 -12.50
C GLN A 139 9.14 46.84 -13.00
N GLN A 140 8.98 46.60 -14.30
CA GLN A 140 7.73 46.05 -14.84
C GLN A 140 7.45 44.64 -14.28
N GLN A 141 8.47 43.78 -14.21
CA GLN A 141 8.38 42.45 -13.61
C GLN A 141 7.88 42.56 -12.15
N ALA A 142 8.36 43.54 -11.39
CA ALA A 142 7.89 43.77 -10.03
C ALA A 142 6.41 44.14 -9.96
N THR A 143 5.93 45.01 -10.87
CA THR A 143 4.52 45.35 -11.02
C THR A 143 3.68 44.13 -11.38
N ASP A 144 4.16 43.29 -12.28
CA ASP A 144 3.44 42.11 -12.75
C ASP A 144 3.33 41.04 -11.65
N TRP A 145 4.41 40.79 -10.91
CA TRP A 145 4.38 39.94 -9.72
C TRP A 145 3.34 40.47 -8.73
N ALA A 146 3.42 41.75 -8.33
CA ALA A 146 2.44 42.35 -7.43
C ALA A 146 0.98 42.22 -7.93
N THR A 147 0.76 42.30 -9.25
CA THR A 147 -0.56 42.13 -9.85
C THR A 147 -1.10 40.71 -9.67
N VAL A 148 -0.26 39.68 -9.87
CA VAL A 148 -0.67 38.27 -9.65
C VAL A 148 -0.95 38.00 -8.16
N VAL A 149 -0.14 38.59 -7.27
CA VAL A 149 -0.38 38.54 -5.82
C VAL A 149 -1.73 39.13 -5.45
N GLN A 150 -2.00 40.34 -5.93
CA GLN A 150 -3.28 41.01 -5.68
C GLN A 150 -4.46 40.21 -6.25
N ALA A 151 -4.29 39.57 -7.41
CA ALA A 151 -5.32 38.72 -7.99
C ALA A 151 -5.64 37.50 -7.10
N CYS A 152 -4.60 36.86 -6.52
CA CYS A 152 -4.80 35.77 -5.58
C CYS A 152 -5.48 36.26 -4.29
N LEU A 153 -5.00 37.35 -3.69
CA LEU A 153 -5.61 37.94 -2.48
C LEU A 153 -7.07 38.38 -2.69
N ALA A 154 -7.44 38.76 -3.91
CA ALA A 154 -8.81 39.13 -4.26
C ALA A 154 -9.79 37.94 -4.38
N VAL A 155 -9.31 36.70 -4.28
CA VAL A 155 -10.11 35.47 -4.32
C VAL A 155 -9.90 34.71 -3.03
N ALA A 156 -10.94 34.65 -2.17
CA ALA A 156 -10.84 34.06 -0.83
C ALA A 156 -10.37 32.59 -0.80
N ARG A 157 -10.63 31.83 -1.87
CA ARG A 157 -10.18 30.44 -2.04
C ARG A 157 -8.84 30.31 -2.77
N CYS A 158 -8.14 31.41 -3.04
CA CYS A 158 -6.76 31.35 -3.53
C CYS A 158 -5.82 31.14 -2.34
N VAL A 159 -5.30 29.92 -2.21
CA VAL A 159 -4.58 29.50 -0.99
C VAL A 159 -3.09 29.82 -1.03
N GLY A 160 -2.53 30.19 -2.18
CA GLY A 160 -1.14 30.61 -2.25
C GLY A 160 -0.54 30.73 -3.64
N ILE A 161 0.71 31.17 -3.65
CA ILE A 161 1.56 31.30 -4.84
C ILE A 161 2.91 30.65 -4.53
N THR A 162 3.34 29.74 -5.39
CA THR A 162 4.66 29.11 -5.40
C THR A 162 5.36 29.50 -6.70
N GLY A 163 6.56 30.07 -6.60
CA GLY A 163 7.40 30.35 -7.77
C GLY A 163 8.00 29.07 -8.33
N TRP A 164 8.22 29.01 -9.65
CA TRP A 164 8.87 27.85 -10.29
C TRP A 164 10.27 27.56 -9.69
N GLY A 165 10.97 28.62 -9.30
CA GLY A 165 12.19 28.58 -8.50
C GLY A 165 12.39 29.93 -7.83
N PHE A 166 13.48 30.08 -7.06
CA PHE A 166 13.77 31.35 -6.40
C PHE A 166 14.88 32.15 -7.10
N THR A 167 15.88 31.53 -7.74
CA THR A 167 17.04 32.24 -8.33
C THR A 167 17.24 31.99 -9.81
N ASP A 168 17.53 33.07 -10.56
CA ASP A 168 17.91 33.05 -11.96
C ASP A 168 19.20 32.22 -12.23
N ALA A 169 19.96 31.82 -11.20
CA ALA A 169 21.12 30.93 -11.34
C ALA A 169 20.75 29.53 -11.86
N HIS A 170 19.53 29.06 -11.55
CA HIS A 170 19.08 27.70 -11.84
C HIS A 170 17.81 27.68 -12.70
N THR A 171 17.55 28.78 -13.44
CA THR A 171 16.37 28.85 -14.30
C THR A 171 16.51 27.99 -15.56
N TRP A 172 15.41 27.35 -15.96
CA TRP A 172 15.31 26.67 -17.25
C TRP A 172 15.17 27.64 -18.44
N ILE A 173 14.89 28.92 -18.18
CA ILE A 173 14.69 29.96 -19.20
C ILE A 173 15.99 30.74 -19.43
N GLY A 174 16.83 30.23 -20.33
CA GLY A 174 18.12 30.82 -20.65
C GLY A 174 18.05 32.31 -21.03
N GLY A 175 18.74 33.16 -20.27
CA GLY A 175 18.81 34.61 -20.48
C GLY A 175 17.51 35.38 -20.20
N GLY A 176 16.51 34.72 -19.59
CA GLY A 176 15.19 35.27 -19.35
C GLY A 176 14.99 35.95 -17.99
N ASN A 177 15.92 35.77 -17.04
CA ASN A 177 15.85 36.28 -15.66
C ASN A 177 14.44 36.25 -15.03
N PRO A 178 13.75 35.10 -14.98
CA PRO A 178 12.32 35.10 -14.69
C PRO A 178 11.95 35.02 -13.20
N LEU A 179 12.94 34.80 -12.32
CA LEU A 179 12.73 34.53 -10.89
C LEU A 179 12.98 35.77 -10.02
N ILE A 180 12.69 35.67 -8.73
CA ILE A 180 12.66 36.83 -7.82
C ILE A 180 14.07 37.22 -7.32
N TRP A 181 15.05 36.31 -7.43
CA TRP A 181 16.47 36.57 -7.18
C TRP A 181 17.26 36.42 -8.47
N ASP A 182 18.28 37.26 -8.65
CA ASP A 182 19.18 37.15 -9.78
C ASP A 182 20.19 35.98 -9.64
N ALA A 183 21.02 35.78 -10.65
CA ALA A 183 22.01 34.70 -10.69
C ALA A 183 23.16 34.87 -9.67
N SER A 184 23.29 36.05 -9.06
CA SER A 184 24.23 36.35 -7.98
C SER A 184 23.56 36.29 -6.59
N TYR A 185 22.37 35.68 -6.51
CA TYR A 185 21.56 35.55 -5.30
C TYR A 185 21.14 36.90 -4.70
N GLN A 186 21.13 37.98 -5.48
CA GLN A 186 20.63 39.27 -5.05
C GLN A 186 19.13 39.38 -5.31
N LYS A 187 18.40 39.99 -4.38
CA LYS A 187 16.96 40.22 -4.50
C LYS A 187 16.68 41.21 -5.63
N LYS A 188 15.76 40.86 -6.52
CA LYS A 188 15.27 41.76 -7.57
C LYS A 188 14.13 42.63 -7.03
N PRO A 189 13.77 43.74 -7.71
CA PRO A 189 12.65 44.59 -7.31
C PRO A 189 11.33 43.84 -7.05
N ALA A 190 11.10 42.73 -7.76
CA ALA A 190 9.94 41.85 -7.56
C ALA A 190 9.81 41.35 -6.11
N TYR A 191 10.92 41.10 -5.41
CA TYR A 191 10.90 40.63 -4.02
C TYR A 191 10.15 41.61 -3.09
N ASN A 192 10.48 42.89 -3.18
CA ASN A 192 9.87 43.92 -2.34
C ASN A 192 8.43 44.22 -2.78
N ALA A 193 8.14 44.15 -4.08
CA ALA A 193 6.79 44.36 -4.61
C ALA A 193 5.82 43.26 -4.14
N ILE A 194 6.28 42.00 -4.10
CA ILE A 194 5.55 40.86 -3.53
C ILE A 194 5.22 41.12 -2.06
N LEU A 195 6.22 41.44 -1.23
CA LEU A 195 6.01 41.70 0.20
C LEU A 195 5.02 42.85 0.46
N THR A 196 5.12 43.91 -0.35
CA THR A 196 4.22 45.06 -0.27
C THR A 196 2.80 44.65 -0.64
N ALA A 197 2.63 43.88 -1.71
CA ALA A 197 1.32 43.39 -2.14
C ALA A 197 0.67 42.44 -1.12
N TRP A 198 1.46 41.70 -0.33
CA TRP A 198 0.98 40.83 0.76
C TRP A 198 0.56 41.57 2.04
N GLY A 199 0.63 42.91 2.07
CA GLY A 199 0.17 43.70 3.21
C GLY A 199 1.24 44.07 4.23
N SER A 200 2.53 43.95 3.87
CA SER A 200 3.61 44.48 4.71
C SER A 200 3.62 46.02 4.63
N SER A 201 3.08 46.70 5.64
CA SER A 201 3.23 48.15 5.80
C SER A 201 4.72 48.50 6.02
N SER A 202 5.20 49.46 5.23
CA SER A 202 6.59 49.69 4.88
C SER A 202 7.38 50.55 5.88
N GLY A 203 8.70 50.40 5.87
CA GLY A 203 9.64 51.45 6.30
C GLY A 203 10.04 52.38 5.14
N THR A 204 9.17 53.34 4.79
CA THR A 204 9.42 54.73 4.26
C THR A 204 10.14 54.97 2.90
N PRO A 205 9.95 56.15 2.22
CA PRO A 205 8.79 56.55 1.41
C PRO A 205 9.15 56.96 -0.05
N LEU A 206 8.19 56.83 -0.98
CA LEU A 206 8.20 57.58 -2.26
C LEU A 206 7.18 58.71 -2.17
N THR A 207 7.66 59.92 -2.44
CA THR A 207 6.99 61.22 -2.39
C THR A 207 5.76 61.34 -3.30
N THR A 208 4.65 61.82 -2.75
CA THR A 208 3.45 62.32 -3.48
C THR A 208 3.55 63.81 -3.80
N PRO A 209 2.89 64.27 -4.89
CA PRO A 209 2.27 65.60 -4.97
C PRO A 209 0.72 65.52 -4.90
N PRO A 210 -0.01 66.66 -4.68
CA PRO A 210 -1.23 66.68 -3.86
C PRO A 210 -2.56 66.97 -4.60
N THR A 211 -3.65 66.99 -3.81
CA THR A 211 -5.02 67.58 -4.00
C THR A 211 -6.04 66.78 -4.84
N THR A 212 -7.32 66.54 -4.47
CA THR A 212 -8.35 67.30 -3.70
C THR A 212 -9.58 66.37 -3.38
N PRO A 213 -10.41 66.59 -2.33
CA PRO A 213 -11.70 65.88 -2.05
C PRO A 213 -12.94 66.75 -2.47
N PRO A 214 -14.26 66.46 -2.24
CA PRO A 214 -15.04 65.39 -1.53
C PRO A 214 -16.32 64.94 -2.39
N PRO A 215 -17.53 64.53 -1.90
CA PRO A 215 -18.06 64.15 -0.57
C PRO A 215 -19.00 62.90 -0.46
N SER A 216 -19.35 62.66 0.80
CA SER A 216 -20.31 61.78 1.51
C SER A 216 -21.73 61.54 0.96
N GLY A 217 -22.32 60.40 1.37
CA GLY A 217 -23.77 60.18 1.44
C GLY A 217 -24.18 59.00 2.34
N ASN A 218 -24.86 59.31 3.44
CA ASN A 218 -25.54 58.43 4.42
C ASN A 218 -26.48 57.39 3.75
N SER A 219 -26.89 56.26 4.34
CA SER A 219 -27.65 56.19 5.60
C SER A 219 -28.06 54.77 6.03
N ARG A 220 -28.04 54.56 7.36
CA ARG A 220 -29.05 53.89 8.23
C ARG A 220 -29.15 52.36 8.30
N LEU A 221 -28.67 51.88 9.46
CA LEU A 221 -29.14 50.77 10.30
C LEU A 221 -30.67 50.84 10.61
N PRO A 222 -31.35 49.77 11.09
CA PRO A 222 -31.25 49.31 12.49
C PRO A 222 -31.27 47.79 12.75
N VAL A 223 -31.00 47.50 14.01
CA VAL A 223 -30.76 46.25 14.76
C VAL A 223 -32.05 45.73 15.43
N ASN A 224 -32.12 44.42 15.72
CA ASN A 224 -32.61 43.73 16.95
C ASN A 224 -32.91 42.25 16.61
N ILE A 225 -32.34 41.19 17.21
CA ILE A 225 -32.30 40.71 18.62
C ILE A 225 -33.72 40.49 19.19
N GLU A 226 -34.18 39.23 19.32
CA GLU A 226 -34.24 38.44 20.59
C GLU A 226 -35.04 37.12 20.51
N ALA A 227 -34.59 36.13 21.31
CA ALA A 227 -35.30 35.05 22.05
C ALA A 227 -36.07 33.92 21.28
N VAL A 228 -36.25 32.66 21.73
CA VAL A 228 -36.37 31.98 23.05
C VAL A 228 -36.02 30.47 22.89
N ALA A 229 -35.08 29.91 23.67
CA ALA A 229 -35.17 28.85 24.71
C ALA A 229 -35.92 27.50 24.46
N ASP A 230 -35.25 26.44 24.94
CA ASP A 230 -35.72 25.22 25.62
C ASP A 230 -36.14 23.97 24.80
N GLN A 231 -35.32 22.91 24.84
CA GLN A 231 -35.62 21.69 25.62
C GLN A 231 -34.44 20.70 25.64
N SER A 232 -34.13 20.23 26.84
CA SER A 232 -33.03 19.35 27.23
C SER A 232 -33.36 17.84 27.16
N SER A 233 -32.30 17.02 27.34
CA SER A 233 -32.24 15.63 27.85
C SER A 233 -31.85 14.58 26.78
N HIS A 234 -30.88 13.67 26.93
CA HIS A 234 -30.38 12.96 28.11
C HIS A 234 -28.96 12.34 27.90
N LEU A 235 -28.16 12.35 28.98
CA LEU A 235 -27.23 11.32 29.50
C LEU A 235 -25.80 11.10 28.92
N ARG A 236 -24.83 11.50 29.76
CA ARG A 236 -23.51 10.91 30.08
C ARG A 236 -23.32 11.09 31.60
N PRO A 237 -22.26 10.60 32.28
CA PRO A 237 -21.39 9.42 32.09
C PRO A 237 -21.18 8.64 33.43
N VAL A 238 -20.62 7.43 33.42
CA VAL A 238 -19.79 6.96 34.56
C VAL A 238 -18.69 6.00 34.09
N PHE A 239 -17.45 6.42 34.31
CA PHE A 239 -16.27 5.58 34.46
C PHE A 239 -15.92 5.58 35.96
N ARG A 240 -15.46 4.44 36.48
CA ARG A 240 -14.66 4.23 37.73
C ARG A 240 -15.39 3.76 39.01
N LEU A 241 -15.23 2.45 39.31
CA LEU A 241 -15.01 1.86 40.65
C LEU A 241 -14.49 0.42 40.44
N LEU A 242 -13.18 0.15 40.51
CA LEU A 242 -12.40 -0.38 41.65
C LEU A 242 -12.75 -1.80 42.16
N LEU A 243 -11.82 -2.72 41.86
CA LEU A 243 -11.17 -3.71 42.73
C LEU A 243 -11.79 -3.97 44.13
N ASN A 244 -12.39 -5.14 44.32
CA ASN A 244 -12.06 -6.16 45.34
C ASN A 244 -13.19 -7.19 45.47
N SER A 245 -12.94 -8.46 45.14
CA SER A 245 -13.37 -9.55 46.02
C SER A 245 -12.56 -10.81 45.71
N LYS A 246 -11.93 -11.35 46.75
CA LYS A 246 -11.47 -12.74 46.85
C LYS A 246 -12.70 -13.62 47.08
N ALA A 247 -12.82 -14.71 46.32
CA ALA A 247 -13.27 -16.05 46.73
C ALA A 247 -13.53 -16.82 45.42
N GLN A 248 -12.75 -17.81 45.04
CA GLN A 248 -12.60 -19.16 45.58
C GLN A 248 -13.15 -20.13 44.53
N SER A 249 -12.31 -21.09 44.19
CA SER A 249 -12.50 -22.20 43.27
C SER A 249 -13.85 -22.89 43.44
N ASP A 250 -14.57 -23.10 42.34
CA ASP A 250 -15.40 -24.29 42.17
C ASP A 250 -15.39 -24.74 40.71
N ILE A 251 -14.81 -25.91 40.53
CA ILE A 251 -14.82 -26.72 39.32
C ILE A 251 -16.25 -27.26 39.20
N MET A 252 -17.01 -26.80 38.22
CA MET A 252 -18.23 -27.50 37.79
C MET A 252 -17.95 -28.31 36.53
N ALA A 253 -17.94 -29.63 36.73
CA ALA A 253 -17.97 -30.64 35.68
C ALA A 253 -19.23 -30.47 34.80
N PRO A 254 -19.19 -30.90 33.53
CA PRO A 254 -20.28 -30.71 32.59
C PRO A 254 -21.47 -31.61 32.95
N ASN A 255 -22.63 -31.00 33.19
CA ASN A 255 -23.89 -31.73 33.26
C ASN A 255 -24.21 -32.28 31.87
N GLY A 256 -24.39 -33.61 31.83
CA GLY A 256 -24.61 -34.38 30.62
C GLY A 256 -25.84 -33.94 29.84
N ILE A 257 -25.66 -33.82 28.53
CA ILE A 257 -26.76 -33.83 27.57
C ILE A 257 -26.86 -35.25 27.06
N SER A 258 -27.91 -35.94 27.52
CA SER A 258 -28.38 -37.21 26.99
C SER A 258 -28.62 -37.08 25.48
N GLY A 259 -28.10 -38.06 24.73
CA GLY A 259 -28.21 -38.10 23.28
C GLY A 259 -29.64 -37.97 22.75
N GLN A 260 -29.80 -37.12 21.75
CA GLN A 260 -30.90 -37.22 20.80
C GLN A 260 -30.35 -37.76 19.49
N HIS A 261 -30.87 -38.93 19.13
CA HIS A 261 -30.72 -39.57 17.84
C HIS A 261 -31.12 -38.64 16.69
N GLY A 262 -30.46 -38.83 15.54
CA GLY A 262 -30.57 -37.96 14.37
C GLY A 262 -31.99 -37.58 13.97
N GLU A 263 -32.27 -36.27 13.97
CA GLU A 263 -33.38 -35.71 13.21
C GLU A 263 -32.98 -35.47 11.75
N PRO A 264 -33.79 -35.95 10.78
CA PRO A 264 -33.65 -35.61 9.37
C PRO A 264 -34.30 -34.24 9.08
N ALA A 265 -33.58 -33.41 8.31
CA ALA A 265 -33.99 -32.13 7.72
C ALA A 265 -34.47 -31.01 8.68
N SER A 266 -33.83 -29.84 8.53
CA SER A 266 -34.07 -28.60 9.28
C SER A 266 -35.55 -28.26 9.51
N GLN A 267 -36.01 -28.32 10.77
CA GLN A 267 -37.30 -27.76 11.20
C GLN A 267 -37.40 -26.24 10.95
N SER A 268 -36.28 -25.56 10.66
CA SER A 268 -36.19 -24.10 10.44
C SER A 268 -36.09 -23.67 8.97
N GLY A 269 -35.92 -24.60 8.03
CA GLY A 269 -35.65 -24.32 6.61
C GLY A 269 -34.25 -23.78 6.30
N LYS A 270 -33.41 -23.51 7.31
CA LYS A 270 -32.01 -23.07 7.15
C LYS A 270 -31.10 -24.22 6.77
N LYS A 271 -30.06 -23.93 5.96
CA LYS A 271 -28.96 -24.85 5.68
C LYS A 271 -27.98 -24.90 6.85
N ARG A 272 -27.72 -26.10 7.37
CA ARG A 272 -26.67 -26.37 8.36
C ARG A 272 -25.32 -26.46 7.68
N VAL A 273 -24.41 -25.57 8.02
CA VAL A 273 -23.07 -25.49 7.44
C VAL A 273 -22.03 -25.76 8.52
N LEU A 274 -21.20 -26.79 8.31
CA LEU A 274 -20.01 -27.02 9.11
C LEU A 274 -18.79 -26.39 8.44
N ILE A 275 -18.04 -25.61 9.20
CA ILE A 275 -16.75 -25.03 8.80
C ILE A 275 -15.68 -25.64 9.69
N VAL A 276 -14.64 -26.21 9.10
CA VAL A 276 -13.56 -26.90 9.82
C VAL A 276 -12.26 -26.12 9.66
N GLY A 277 -11.70 -25.67 10.78
CA GLY A 277 -10.53 -24.81 10.88
C GLY A 277 -10.93 -23.35 11.12
N ALA A 278 -10.71 -22.85 12.34
CA ALA A 278 -10.92 -21.48 12.79
C ALA A 278 -9.71 -20.56 12.55
N GLY A 279 -8.90 -20.86 11.53
CA GLY A 279 -7.93 -19.90 10.96
C GLY A 279 -8.61 -18.82 10.11
N ALA A 280 -7.82 -17.93 9.51
CA ALA A 280 -8.30 -16.79 8.71
C ALA A 280 -9.41 -17.16 7.68
N ALA A 281 -9.25 -18.28 6.96
CA ALA A 281 -10.23 -18.72 5.98
C ALA A 281 -11.58 -19.13 6.61
N GLY A 282 -11.56 -19.93 7.69
CA GLY A 282 -12.80 -20.36 8.35
C GLY A 282 -13.50 -19.22 9.07
N MET A 283 -12.73 -18.34 9.73
CA MET A 283 -13.27 -17.12 10.36
C MET A 283 -13.96 -16.22 9.31
N SER A 284 -13.34 -16.06 8.13
CA SER A 284 -13.94 -15.31 7.01
C SER A 284 -15.21 -16.00 6.47
N ALA A 285 -15.21 -17.31 6.27
CA ALA A 285 -16.39 -18.05 5.81
C ALA A 285 -17.56 -17.92 6.81
N ALA A 286 -17.28 -18.13 8.10
CA ALA A 286 -18.27 -18.02 9.17
C ALA A 286 -18.83 -16.59 9.26
N HIS A 287 -17.96 -15.57 9.16
CA HIS A 287 -18.36 -14.17 9.21
C HIS A 287 -19.40 -13.84 8.13
N HIS A 288 -19.14 -14.23 6.89
CA HIS A 288 -20.01 -13.87 5.77
C HIS A 288 -21.30 -14.68 5.73
N LEU A 289 -21.28 -15.96 6.14
CA LEU A 289 -22.51 -16.75 6.29
C LEU A 289 -23.38 -16.24 7.44
N SER A 290 -22.78 -15.81 8.55
CA SER A 290 -23.51 -15.29 9.72
C SER A 290 -24.28 -13.99 9.45
N GLN A 291 -23.99 -13.28 8.36
CA GLN A 291 -24.76 -12.12 7.92
C GLN A 291 -26.14 -12.50 7.33
N HIS A 292 -26.38 -13.78 7.08
CA HIS A 292 -27.60 -14.31 6.49
C HIS A 292 -28.22 -15.42 7.37
N ARG A 293 -28.50 -15.07 8.64
CA ARG A 293 -29.04 -15.99 9.66
C ARG A 293 -30.41 -16.57 9.33
N ASP A 294 -31.12 -15.96 8.37
CA ASP A 294 -32.38 -16.45 7.82
C ASP A 294 -32.18 -17.67 6.90
N ARG A 295 -30.96 -17.86 6.36
CA ARG A 295 -30.64 -18.93 5.40
C ARG A 295 -29.67 -19.97 5.93
N PHE A 296 -28.79 -19.60 6.87
CA PHE A 296 -27.73 -20.47 7.35
C PHE A 296 -27.76 -20.64 8.87
N ASP A 297 -27.46 -21.87 9.28
CA ASP A 297 -27.10 -22.26 10.63
C ASP A 297 -25.64 -22.73 10.60
N VAL A 298 -24.74 -22.02 11.27
CA VAL A 298 -23.28 -22.16 11.07
C VAL A 298 -22.64 -22.72 12.31
N THR A 299 -21.91 -23.82 12.14
CA THR A 299 -21.01 -24.37 13.15
C THR A 299 -19.56 -24.24 12.67
N LEU A 300 -18.71 -23.59 13.47
CA LEU A 300 -17.28 -23.45 13.23
C LEU A 300 -16.53 -24.31 14.27
N ILE A 301 -15.65 -25.18 13.80
CA ILE A 301 -14.84 -26.02 14.69
C ILE A 301 -13.35 -25.82 14.45
N ASP A 302 -12.55 -26.05 15.49
CA ASP A 302 -11.10 -26.19 15.37
C ASP A 302 -10.59 -27.24 16.37
N ALA A 303 -9.55 -27.97 15.98
CA ALA A 303 -8.91 -28.99 16.82
C ALA A 303 -8.11 -28.37 17.98
N VAL A 304 -7.67 -27.11 17.84
CA VAL A 304 -7.02 -26.35 18.93
C VAL A 304 -8.05 -25.52 19.71
N ASP A 305 -7.63 -25.04 20.88
CA ASP A 305 -8.48 -24.32 21.84
C ASP A 305 -8.55 -22.80 21.60
N TYR A 306 -8.04 -22.32 20.46
CA TYR A 306 -8.03 -20.91 20.08
C TYR A 306 -8.41 -20.70 18.61
N CYS A 307 -8.72 -19.46 18.22
CA CYS A 307 -8.95 -19.07 16.82
C CYS A 307 -7.72 -18.35 16.25
N GLY A 308 -7.47 -18.51 14.95
CA GLY A 308 -6.37 -17.86 14.23
C GLY A 308 -5.44 -18.85 13.52
N GLY A 309 -5.42 -20.11 13.96
CA GLY A 309 -4.56 -21.14 13.38
C GLY A 309 -3.08 -20.73 13.48
N GLN A 310 -2.43 -20.55 12.34
CA GLN A 310 -1.02 -20.13 12.28
C GLN A 310 -0.78 -18.63 12.60
N ALA A 311 -1.84 -17.86 12.87
CA ALA A 311 -1.76 -16.45 13.22
C ALA A 311 -2.21 -16.25 14.67
N PHE A 312 -1.24 -16.16 15.59
CA PHE A 312 -1.49 -15.93 17.01
C PHE A 312 -0.38 -15.07 17.63
N SER A 313 -0.56 -14.66 18.88
CA SER A 313 0.43 -13.90 19.65
C SER A 313 0.82 -14.64 20.92
N ILE A 314 2.10 -14.54 21.29
CA ILE A 314 2.64 -15.09 22.52
C ILE A 314 2.91 -13.98 23.55
N PRO A 315 2.81 -14.26 24.85
CA PRO A 315 3.16 -13.30 25.89
C PRO A 315 4.67 -13.10 25.98
N LEU A 316 5.09 -11.90 26.37
CA LEU A 316 6.47 -11.52 26.64
C LEU A 316 6.59 -10.83 28.00
N ASP A 317 7.78 -10.93 28.62
CA ASP A 317 8.12 -10.09 29.77
C ASP A 317 8.35 -8.64 29.30
N LYS A 318 7.33 -7.82 29.51
CA LYS A 318 7.33 -6.41 29.12
C LYS A 318 8.47 -5.62 29.74
N GLU A 319 8.84 -5.87 31.00
CA GLU A 319 9.91 -5.10 31.66
C GLU A 319 11.28 -5.47 31.09
N ARG A 320 11.43 -6.72 30.62
CA ARG A 320 12.67 -7.19 29.99
C ARG A 320 12.79 -6.79 28.52
N TYR A 321 11.69 -6.84 27.76
CA TYR A 321 11.70 -6.74 26.29
C TYR A 321 11.03 -5.47 25.74
N GLY A 322 10.34 -4.70 26.58
CA GLY A 322 9.65 -3.46 26.22
C GLY A 322 8.24 -3.62 25.67
N ALA A 323 7.80 -4.85 25.40
CA ALA A 323 6.45 -5.18 24.97
C ALA A 323 5.96 -6.46 25.66
N SER A 324 4.66 -6.54 25.96
CA SER A 324 4.07 -7.69 26.64
C SER A 324 3.65 -8.83 25.71
N TRP A 325 3.83 -8.67 24.40
CA TRP A 325 3.43 -9.67 23.41
C TRP A 325 4.22 -9.54 22.11
N CYS A 326 4.28 -10.62 21.33
CA CYS A 326 4.65 -10.57 19.92
C CYS A 326 3.84 -11.59 19.09
N ASN A 327 3.63 -11.30 17.81
CA ASN A 327 2.98 -12.23 16.88
C ASN A 327 3.92 -13.39 16.51
N GLN A 328 3.34 -14.57 16.36
CA GLN A 328 3.98 -15.84 16.01
C GLN A 328 3.36 -16.35 14.70
N GLY A 329 4.19 -16.85 13.78
CA GLY A 329 3.78 -17.26 12.44
C GLY A 329 3.54 -16.06 11.53
N VAL A 330 2.27 -15.67 11.34
CA VAL A 330 1.92 -14.49 10.54
C VAL A 330 2.25 -13.22 11.33
N GLN A 331 2.99 -12.29 10.73
CA GLN A 331 3.37 -11.03 11.40
C GLN A 331 2.89 -9.76 10.69
N GLY A 332 2.75 -9.82 9.36
CA GLY A 332 2.42 -8.64 8.55
C GLY A 332 2.09 -8.98 7.10
N GLY A 333 1.91 -7.95 6.29
CA GLY A 333 1.48 -8.09 4.91
C GLY A 333 1.72 -6.85 4.06
N SER A 334 1.34 -6.95 2.80
CA SER A 334 1.41 -5.82 1.86
C SER A 334 0.19 -4.92 2.02
N TYR A 335 0.33 -3.64 1.65
CA TYR A 335 -0.78 -2.67 1.59
C TYR A 335 -1.93 -3.09 0.68
N ILE A 336 -1.74 -4.10 -0.18
CA ILE A 336 -2.80 -4.62 -1.05
C ILE A 336 -3.74 -5.63 -0.37
N PHE A 337 -3.56 -5.90 0.94
CA PHE A 337 -4.36 -6.88 1.68
C PHE A 337 -5.72 -6.30 2.13
N HIS A 338 -6.49 -5.79 1.17
CA HIS A 338 -7.71 -5.01 1.42
C HIS A 338 -8.80 -5.81 2.14
N HIS A 339 -8.93 -7.12 1.87
CA HIS A 339 -9.90 -7.96 2.57
C HIS A 339 -9.48 -8.19 4.02
N THR A 340 -8.19 -8.41 4.25
CA THR A 340 -7.61 -8.56 5.59
C THR A 340 -7.83 -7.29 6.42
N PHE A 341 -7.50 -6.11 5.88
CA PHE A 341 -7.68 -4.84 6.60
C PHE A 341 -9.14 -4.52 6.85
N THR A 342 -10.02 -4.86 5.92
CA THR A 342 -11.47 -4.77 6.12
C THR A 342 -11.91 -5.63 7.31
N MET A 343 -11.39 -6.86 7.44
CA MET A 343 -11.70 -7.71 8.61
C MET A 343 -11.12 -7.13 9.91
N PHE A 344 -9.89 -6.60 9.91
CA PHE A 344 -9.32 -5.93 11.09
C PHE A 344 -10.20 -4.76 11.54
N ASN A 345 -10.57 -3.87 10.63
CA ASN A 345 -11.37 -2.69 10.95
C ASN A 345 -12.76 -3.06 11.45
N ARG A 346 -13.40 -4.11 10.90
CA ARG A 346 -14.69 -4.62 11.39
C ARG A 346 -14.63 -5.09 12.85
N GLN A 347 -13.47 -5.51 13.32
CA GLN A 347 -13.25 -5.96 14.70
C GLN A 347 -12.62 -4.85 15.59
N GLY A 348 -12.42 -3.65 15.06
CA GLY A 348 -11.83 -2.52 15.80
C GLY A 348 -10.29 -2.50 15.84
N TYR A 349 -9.63 -3.28 14.99
CA TYR A 349 -8.17 -3.35 14.90
C TYR A 349 -7.65 -2.71 13.61
N GLN A 350 -6.38 -2.32 13.61
CA GLN A 350 -5.70 -1.73 12.47
C GLN A 350 -4.29 -2.29 12.33
N ALA A 351 -3.73 -2.22 11.12
CA ALA A 351 -2.35 -2.58 10.84
C ALA A 351 -1.48 -1.30 10.83
N ASP A 352 -0.24 -1.41 11.29
CA ASP A 352 0.72 -0.30 11.33
C ASP A 352 1.72 -0.37 10.18
N PRO A 353 2.17 0.77 9.62
CA PRO A 353 3.15 0.79 8.55
C PRO A 353 4.54 0.36 9.07
N VAL A 354 5.31 -0.31 8.23
CA VAL A 354 6.72 -0.61 8.48
C VAL A 354 7.53 -0.53 7.19
N ASN A 355 8.73 0.07 7.29
CA ASN A 355 9.70 0.13 6.20
C ASN A 355 10.67 -1.04 6.34
N LEU A 356 10.59 -1.99 5.42
CA LEU A 356 11.31 -3.25 5.56
C LEU A 356 12.82 -3.08 5.31
N HIS A 357 13.63 -3.39 6.32
CA HIS A 357 15.09 -3.54 6.21
C HIS A 357 15.45 -5.02 6.30
N VAL A 358 16.26 -5.50 5.35
CA VAL A 358 16.63 -6.92 5.25
C VAL A 358 18.13 -7.07 5.17
N SER A 359 18.67 -8.03 5.92
CA SER A 359 20.05 -8.48 5.86
C SER A 359 20.12 -9.85 5.19
N PHE A 360 20.91 -9.96 4.13
CA PHE A 360 21.16 -11.23 3.44
C PHE A 360 22.63 -11.61 3.60
N GLY A 361 22.89 -12.87 3.95
CA GLY A 361 24.23 -13.38 4.17
C GLY A 361 24.93 -12.77 5.39
N LYS A 362 26.23 -13.04 5.49
CA LYS A 362 27.13 -12.51 6.51
C LYS A 362 28.53 -12.30 5.90
N ASP A 363 29.27 -11.33 6.43
CA ASP A 363 30.65 -11.03 6.04
C ASP A 363 30.78 -10.84 4.52
N GLU A 364 31.63 -11.59 3.83
CA GLU A 364 31.86 -11.44 2.38
C GLU A 364 30.62 -11.78 1.52
N THR A 365 29.62 -12.46 2.08
CA THR A 365 28.34 -12.75 1.37
C THR A 365 27.25 -11.72 1.68
N PHE A 366 27.54 -10.72 2.52
CA PHE A 366 26.55 -9.79 3.02
C PHE A 366 26.05 -8.79 1.97
N TRP A 367 24.72 -8.67 1.87
CA TRP A 367 24.07 -7.57 1.17
C TRP A 367 22.74 -7.18 1.81
N THR A 368 22.26 -6.00 1.47
CA THR A 368 21.00 -5.45 2.01
C THR A 368 20.29 -4.58 0.99
N ASN A 369 18.99 -4.34 1.18
CA ASN A 369 18.23 -3.36 0.40
C ASN A 369 18.50 -1.91 0.83
N VAL A 370 19.14 -1.68 1.98
CA VAL A 370 19.31 -0.34 2.56
C VAL A 370 20.45 0.43 1.90
N PHE A 371 21.61 -0.21 1.70
CA PHE A 371 22.81 0.41 1.13
C PHE A 371 23.60 -0.58 0.24
N PRO A 372 24.39 -0.08 -0.72
CA PRO A 372 25.22 -0.93 -1.59
C PRO A 372 26.36 -1.62 -0.83
N THR A 373 26.60 -2.89 -1.15
CA THR A 373 27.66 -3.71 -0.53
C THR A 373 28.63 -4.29 -1.56
N LYS A 374 29.79 -4.76 -1.08
CA LYS A 374 30.85 -5.37 -1.90
C LYS A 374 30.35 -6.50 -2.80
N VAL A 375 29.61 -7.46 -2.26
CA VAL A 375 29.14 -8.63 -3.03
C VAL A 375 28.23 -8.25 -4.21
N LEU A 376 27.36 -7.25 -4.05
CA LEU A 376 26.53 -6.78 -5.16
C LEU A 376 27.36 -6.04 -6.21
N ALA A 377 28.40 -5.32 -5.80
CA ALA A 377 29.34 -4.67 -6.72
C ALA A 377 30.18 -5.71 -7.50
N GLU A 378 30.58 -6.81 -6.88
CA GLU A 378 31.26 -7.93 -7.54
C GLU A 378 30.36 -8.59 -8.60
N HIS A 379 29.07 -8.72 -8.31
CA HIS A 379 28.07 -9.25 -9.25
C HIS A 379 27.43 -8.20 -10.16
N GLN A 380 27.97 -6.99 -10.28
CA GLN A 380 27.32 -5.86 -10.97
C GLN A 380 26.96 -6.13 -12.44
N SER A 381 27.76 -6.95 -13.14
CA SER A 381 27.45 -7.36 -14.51
C SER A 381 26.20 -8.26 -14.58
N GLU A 382 26.04 -9.13 -13.58
CA GLU A 382 24.89 -10.01 -13.44
C GLU A 382 23.65 -9.24 -12.99
N VAL A 383 23.78 -8.25 -12.09
CA VAL A 383 22.67 -7.35 -11.72
C VAL A 383 22.06 -6.67 -12.95
N ARG A 384 22.89 -6.10 -13.83
CA ARG A 384 22.43 -5.48 -15.08
C ARG A 384 21.76 -6.48 -16.02
N ARG A 385 22.29 -7.70 -16.10
CA ARG A 385 21.69 -8.78 -16.89
C ARG A 385 20.37 -9.26 -16.27
N PHE A 386 20.27 -9.28 -14.95
CA PHE A 386 19.08 -9.67 -14.19
C PHE A 386 17.91 -8.72 -14.46
N ALA A 387 18.13 -7.41 -14.42
CA ALA A 387 17.11 -6.42 -14.79
C ALA A 387 16.57 -6.62 -16.22
N LYS A 388 17.42 -7.02 -17.17
CA LYS A 388 17.03 -7.37 -18.55
C LYS A 388 16.31 -8.72 -18.61
N ALA A 389 16.77 -9.71 -17.87
CA ALA A 389 16.15 -11.03 -17.76
C ALA A 389 14.72 -10.93 -17.22
N LEU A 390 14.46 -10.08 -16.22
CA LEU A 390 13.11 -9.82 -15.70
C LEU A 390 12.16 -9.31 -16.81
N LYS A 391 12.62 -8.36 -17.64
CA LYS A 391 11.84 -7.86 -18.79
C LYS A 391 11.57 -8.96 -19.82
N PHE A 392 12.56 -9.82 -20.07
CA PHE A 392 12.42 -10.96 -20.97
C PHE A 392 11.42 -11.99 -20.43
N MET A 393 11.51 -12.36 -19.15
CA MET A 393 10.57 -13.28 -18.50
C MET A 393 9.14 -12.74 -18.54
N ARG A 394 8.95 -11.43 -18.34
CA ARG A 394 7.64 -10.76 -18.49
C ARG A 394 7.08 -10.91 -19.91
N TRP A 395 7.90 -10.77 -20.95
CA TRP A 395 7.43 -10.87 -22.34
C TRP A 395 6.98 -12.29 -22.70
N PHE A 396 7.61 -13.31 -22.10
CA PHE A 396 7.30 -14.73 -22.31
C PHE A 396 6.66 -15.38 -21.07
N GLU A 397 5.80 -14.63 -20.37
CA GLU A 397 5.26 -14.98 -19.05
C GLU A 397 4.72 -16.42 -18.97
N VAL A 398 3.91 -16.85 -19.95
CA VAL A 398 3.29 -18.20 -19.94
C VAL A 398 4.32 -19.32 -19.91
N PHE A 399 5.46 -19.14 -20.60
CA PHE A 399 6.53 -20.13 -20.63
C PHE A 399 7.25 -20.21 -19.27
N PHE A 400 7.56 -19.05 -18.68
CA PHE A 400 8.27 -18.98 -17.39
C PHE A 400 7.37 -19.21 -16.17
N ALA A 401 6.04 -19.15 -16.34
CA ALA A 401 5.07 -19.35 -15.27
C ALA A 401 5.07 -20.77 -14.67
N LEU A 402 5.66 -21.75 -15.34
CA LEU A 402 5.66 -23.15 -14.89
C LEU A 402 7.06 -23.74 -14.71
N LEU A 403 8.12 -22.97 -15.00
CA LEU A 403 9.49 -23.45 -14.90
C LEU A 403 10.10 -23.13 -13.53
N PRO A 404 10.81 -24.10 -12.91
CA PRO A 404 11.56 -23.86 -11.68
C PRO A 404 12.53 -22.69 -11.79
N LEU A 405 12.56 -21.84 -10.77
CA LEU A 405 13.38 -20.63 -10.73
C LEU A 405 14.86 -20.91 -10.98
N ARG A 406 15.43 -21.89 -10.27
CA ARG A 406 16.85 -22.25 -10.42
C ARG A 406 17.17 -22.70 -11.84
N LEU A 407 16.28 -23.46 -12.47
CA LEU A 407 16.46 -23.91 -13.84
C LEU A 407 16.49 -22.71 -14.80
N VAL A 408 15.57 -21.77 -14.64
CA VAL A 408 15.51 -20.55 -15.48
C VAL A 408 16.77 -19.70 -15.32
N LEU A 409 17.24 -19.46 -14.10
CA LEU A 409 18.46 -18.70 -13.87
C LEU A 409 19.70 -19.38 -14.49
N LYS A 410 19.81 -20.71 -14.41
CA LYS A 410 20.87 -21.45 -15.10
C LYS A 410 20.78 -21.36 -16.62
N MET A 411 19.58 -21.47 -17.20
CA MET A 411 19.38 -21.30 -18.64
C MET A 411 19.75 -19.89 -19.13
N LEU A 412 19.65 -18.89 -18.25
CA LEU A 412 20.05 -17.50 -18.52
C LEU A 412 21.51 -17.22 -18.13
N PHE A 413 22.29 -18.26 -17.83
CA PHE A 413 23.74 -18.22 -17.57
C PHE A 413 24.14 -17.36 -16.36
N PHE A 414 23.29 -17.29 -15.32
CA PHE A 414 23.68 -16.72 -14.02
C PHE A 414 24.64 -17.65 -13.27
N SER A 415 25.61 -17.06 -12.56
CA SER A 415 26.57 -17.81 -11.75
C SER A 415 25.89 -18.51 -10.57
N GLU A 416 26.49 -19.60 -10.07
CA GLU A 416 26.00 -20.25 -8.84
C GLU A 416 26.02 -19.29 -7.65
N ASP A 417 27.05 -18.46 -7.54
CA ASP A 417 27.15 -17.47 -6.46
C ASP A 417 26.00 -16.45 -6.54
N PHE A 418 25.71 -15.87 -7.71
CA PHE A 418 24.58 -14.95 -7.85
C PHE A 418 23.23 -15.63 -7.55
N ILE A 419 23.05 -16.87 -8.00
CA ILE A 419 21.82 -17.63 -7.74
C ILE A 419 21.64 -17.86 -6.24
N ASN A 420 22.67 -18.36 -5.57
CA ASN A 420 22.58 -18.83 -4.18
C ASN A 420 22.70 -17.69 -3.15
N ILE A 421 23.47 -16.64 -3.44
CA ILE A 421 23.69 -15.50 -2.53
C ILE A 421 22.62 -14.42 -2.72
N VAL A 422 22.13 -14.22 -3.94
CA VAL A 422 21.26 -13.07 -4.27
C VAL A 422 19.85 -13.51 -4.65
N ALA A 423 19.69 -14.27 -5.73
CA ALA A 423 18.37 -14.52 -6.32
C ALA A 423 17.47 -15.45 -5.49
N LEU A 424 18.03 -16.52 -4.92
CA LEU A 424 17.25 -17.44 -4.07
C LEU A 424 16.89 -16.79 -2.72
N PRO A 425 17.82 -16.18 -1.95
CA PRO A 425 17.46 -15.54 -0.68
C PRO A 425 16.39 -14.45 -0.82
N MET A 426 16.49 -13.59 -1.85
CA MET A 426 15.48 -12.52 -2.06
C MET A 426 14.10 -13.06 -2.43
N THR A 427 14.03 -14.25 -3.04
CA THR A 427 12.77 -14.91 -3.36
C THR A 427 12.22 -15.61 -2.11
N ALA A 428 13.10 -16.25 -1.33
CA ALA A 428 12.75 -17.03 -0.14
C ALA A 428 12.12 -16.20 0.97
N LEU A 429 12.51 -14.92 1.08
CA LEU A 429 11.92 -13.95 2.00
C LEU A 429 10.38 -13.89 1.89
N PHE A 430 9.86 -14.23 0.71
CA PHE A 430 8.48 -14.01 0.38
C PHE A 430 7.78 -15.32 -0.04
N LEU A 431 6.48 -15.38 0.22
CA LEU A 431 5.62 -16.57 0.07
C LEU A 431 5.90 -17.72 1.05
N GLY A 432 6.82 -17.58 2.00
CA GLY A 432 7.17 -18.66 2.93
C GLY A 432 7.66 -19.92 2.19
N THR A 433 8.40 -19.71 1.10
CA THR A 433 8.89 -20.77 0.21
C THR A 433 10.06 -21.55 0.78
N GLY A 434 10.82 -20.93 1.70
CA GLY A 434 11.92 -21.55 2.42
C GLY A 434 12.90 -22.29 1.49
N ASN A 435 13.29 -23.51 1.88
CA ASN A 435 14.20 -24.34 1.08
C ASN A 435 13.54 -25.01 -0.14
N ALA A 436 12.28 -24.68 -0.46
CA ALA A 436 11.64 -25.05 -1.72
C ALA A 436 11.80 -23.95 -2.81
N THR A 437 12.38 -22.79 -2.47
CA THR A 437 12.61 -21.66 -3.38
C THR A 437 13.20 -22.04 -4.76
N PRO A 438 14.19 -22.95 -4.86
CA PRO A 438 14.70 -23.38 -6.16
C PRO A 438 13.64 -23.97 -7.11
N GLU A 439 12.59 -24.57 -6.56
CA GLU A 439 11.49 -25.21 -7.28
C GLU A 439 10.30 -24.29 -7.55
N VAL A 440 10.30 -23.06 -7.01
CA VAL A 440 9.21 -22.10 -7.21
C VAL A 440 9.19 -21.64 -8.67
N PRO A 441 8.01 -21.38 -9.28
CA PRO A 441 7.94 -20.80 -10.61
C PRO A 441 8.73 -19.49 -10.74
N ALA A 442 9.53 -19.36 -11.79
CA ALA A 442 10.32 -18.15 -12.04
C ALA A 442 9.48 -16.86 -12.14
N VAL A 443 8.21 -16.97 -12.53
CA VAL A 443 7.26 -15.85 -12.55
C VAL A 443 7.06 -15.20 -11.17
N MET A 444 7.28 -15.93 -10.06
CA MET A 444 7.15 -15.36 -8.72
C MET A 444 8.24 -14.34 -8.43
N LEU A 445 9.51 -14.68 -8.70
CA LEU A 445 10.61 -13.71 -8.62
C LEU A 445 10.37 -12.54 -9.59
N GLU A 446 9.90 -12.84 -10.80
CA GLU A 446 9.62 -11.79 -11.77
C GLU A 446 8.55 -10.81 -11.25
N ARG A 447 7.44 -11.30 -10.70
CA ARG A 447 6.38 -10.47 -10.10
C ARG A 447 6.87 -9.66 -8.90
N LEU A 448 7.79 -10.21 -8.11
CA LEU A 448 8.41 -9.51 -6.97
C LEU A 448 9.20 -8.27 -7.39
N CYS A 449 9.80 -8.28 -8.58
CA CYS A 449 10.65 -7.17 -9.05
C CYS A 449 9.93 -6.23 -10.04
N THR A 450 8.84 -6.66 -10.69
CA THR A 450 8.20 -5.90 -11.78
C THR A 450 6.78 -5.41 -11.48
N SER A 451 6.13 -5.94 -10.44
CA SER A 451 4.76 -5.54 -10.11
C SER A 451 4.74 -4.27 -9.25
N PRO A 452 4.12 -3.17 -9.68
CA PRO A 452 4.01 -1.96 -8.84
C PRO A 452 3.05 -2.12 -7.66
N THR A 453 2.17 -3.13 -7.69
CA THR A 453 1.18 -3.36 -6.62
C THR A 453 1.66 -4.38 -5.61
N TYR A 454 2.43 -5.37 -6.04
CA TYR A 454 2.85 -6.50 -5.21
C TYR A 454 4.35 -6.60 -5.00
N GLY A 455 5.12 -6.01 -5.92
CA GLY A 455 6.55 -6.24 -6.02
C GLY A 455 7.29 -5.60 -4.87
N MET A 456 7.70 -6.43 -3.91
CA MET A 456 8.54 -6.01 -2.79
C MET A 456 9.81 -5.31 -3.29
N TRP A 457 10.38 -5.82 -4.37
CA TRP A 457 11.64 -5.36 -4.97
C TRP A 457 11.40 -4.46 -6.19
N TYR A 458 10.22 -3.83 -6.27
CA TYR A 458 9.86 -2.97 -7.39
C TYR A 458 10.32 -1.50 -7.18
N PRO A 459 10.83 -0.83 -8.22
CA PRO A 459 11.13 -1.37 -9.55
C PRO A 459 12.51 -2.03 -9.60
N ALA A 460 12.68 -3.01 -10.50
CA ALA A 460 13.99 -3.56 -10.80
C ALA A 460 14.98 -2.46 -11.24
N ASN A 461 16.19 -2.48 -10.67
CA ASN A 461 17.26 -1.51 -10.94
C ASN A 461 18.48 -2.20 -11.61
N GLU A 462 19.18 -1.47 -12.48
CA GLU A 462 20.41 -1.95 -13.14
C GLU A 462 21.66 -1.73 -12.26
N ASN A 463 21.58 -0.84 -11.27
CA ASN A 463 22.67 -0.53 -10.33
C ASN A 463 22.68 -1.45 -9.11
N THR A 464 21.54 -1.98 -8.71
CA THR A 464 21.41 -2.95 -7.61
C THR A 464 20.20 -3.82 -7.87
N VAL A 465 20.13 -5.01 -7.25
CA VAL A 465 18.94 -5.85 -7.30
C VAL A 465 17.76 -5.25 -6.53
N VAL A 466 18.03 -4.46 -5.49
CA VAL A 466 17.04 -3.78 -4.65
C VAL A 466 17.65 -2.49 -4.09
N ASP A 467 16.93 -1.38 -4.18
CA ASP A 467 17.26 -0.08 -3.53
C ASP A 467 16.06 0.56 -2.81
N ASN A 468 14.92 -0.12 -2.76
CA ASN A 468 13.73 0.38 -2.10
C ASN A 468 13.62 -0.15 -0.66
N LYS A 469 12.83 0.54 0.15
CA LYS A 469 12.31 0.05 1.43
C LYS A 469 10.87 -0.37 1.16
N PRO A 470 10.59 -1.67 0.95
CA PRO A 470 9.28 -2.12 0.55
C PRO A 470 8.22 -1.68 1.56
N PRO A 471 7.11 -1.06 1.10
CA PRO A 471 6.03 -0.67 1.98
C PRO A 471 5.32 -1.92 2.47
N MET A 472 5.44 -2.21 3.77
CA MET A 472 4.75 -3.30 4.45
C MET A 472 3.91 -2.75 5.60
N VAL A 473 3.03 -3.60 6.12
CA VAL A 473 2.33 -3.34 7.38
C VAL A 473 2.51 -4.50 8.34
N VAL A 474 2.50 -4.17 9.64
CA VAL A 474 2.51 -5.09 10.77
C VAL A 474 1.07 -5.30 11.21
N PHE A 475 0.72 -6.55 11.50
CA PHE A 475 -0.61 -6.90 11.96
C PHE A 475 -0.79 -6.69 13.47
N PRO A 476 -2.03 -6.45 13.93
CA PRO A 476 -2.33 -6.26 15.36
C PRO A 476 -2.04 -7.52 16.18
N ASN A 477 -2.25 -7.44 17.49
CA ASN A 477 -2.24 -8.61 18.36
C ASN A 477 -3.28 -9.64 17.87
N PHE A 478 -2.80 -10.73 17.28
CA PHE A 478 -3.64 -11.74 16.65
C PHE A 478 -4.49 -12.51 17.65
N SER A 479 -3.95 -12.85 18.82
CA SER A 479 -4.72 -13.56 19.84
C SER A 479 -5.93 -12.75 20.30
N GLU A 480 -5.78 -11.43 20.47
CA GLU A 480 -6.90 -10.53 20.79
C GLU A 480 -7.85 -10.35 19.61
N PHE A 481 -7.33 -10.09 18.41
CA PHE A 481 -8.15 -9.92 17.21
C PHE A 481 -9.06 -11.11 16.95
N TYR A 482 -8.51 -12.34 16.96
CA TYR A 482 -9.31 -13.54 16.72
C TYR A 482 -10.25 -13.86 17.89
N SER A 483 -9.88 -13.52 19.12
CA SER A 483 -10.77 -13.65 20.28
C SER A 483 -11.97 -12.70 20.17
N THR A 484 -11.74 -11.44 19.78
CA THR A 484 -12.82 -10.47 19.50
C THR A 484 -13.70 -10.95 18.36
N TRP A 485 -13.09 -11.42 17.26
CA TRP A 485 -13.84 -11.92 16.12
C TRP A 485 -14.68 -13.17 16.46
N LYS A 486 -14.15 -14.08 17.29
CA LYS A 486 -14.91 -15.21 17.81
C LYS A 486 -16.17 -14.75 18.55
N GLN A 487 -16.03 -13.81 19.48
CA GLN A 487 -17.15 -13.27 20.26
C GLN A 487 -18.19 -12.59 19.35
N ASP A 488 -17.74 -11.84 18.34
CA ASP A 488 -18.62 -11.26 17.32
C ASP A 488 -19.40 -12.33 16.54
N LEU A 489 -18.76 -13.44 16.14
CA LEU A 489 -19.44 -14.57 15.49
C LEU A 489 -20.47 -15.24 16.42
N GLU A 490 -20.10 -15.52 17.67
CA GLU A 490 -21.00 -16.10 18.68
C GLU A 490 -22.22 -15.18 18.93
N SER A 491 -22.02 -13.86 18.98
CA SER A 491 -23.10 -12.88 19.13
C SER A 491 -24.09 -12.89 17.95
N ARG A 492 -23.62 -13.30 16.77
CA ARG A 492 -24.42 -13.49 15.55
C ARG A 492 -24.98 -14.91 15.44
N GLY A 493 -24.86 -15.72 16.48
CA GLY A 493 -25.45 -17.06 16.57
C GLY A 493 -24.68 -18.14 15.80
N VAL A 494 -23.40 -17.92 15.51
CA VAL A 494 -22.51 -18.99 15.05
C VAL A 494 -22.16 -19.87 16.26
N THR A 495 -22.27 -21.18 16.10
CA THR A 495 -21.81 -22.14 17.12
C THR A 495 -20.31 -22.38 16.93
N VAL A 496 -19.48 -21.89 17.85
CA VAL A 496 -18.02 -22.11 17.80
C VAL A 496 -17.63 -23.22 18.78
N ARG A 497 -17.02 -24.31 18.27
CA ARG A 497 -16.53 -25.44 19.07
C ARG A 497 -15.02 -25.60 18.88
N LEU A 498 -14.27 -25.01 19.80
CA LEU A 498 -12.81 -25.22 19.87
C LEU A 498 -12.52 -26.57 20.54
N SER A 499 -11.28 -27.04 20.42
CA SER A 499 -10.89 -28.38 20.88
C SER A 499 -11.83 -29.47 20.35
N THR A 500 -12.23 -29.37 19.08
CA THR A 500 -13.12 -30.29 18.38
C THR A 500 -12.51 -30.61 17.02
N GLU A 501 -12.01 -31.83 16.87
CA GLU A 501 -11.40 -32.32 15.64
C GLU A 501 -12.43 -32.97 14.71
N LEU A 502 -12.24 -32.78 13.39
CA LEU A 502 -12.88 -33.61 12.38
C LEU A 502 -12.01 -34.84 12.13
N ASP A 503 -12.44 -36.00 12.60
CA ASP A 503 -11.74 -37.27 12.37
C ASP A 503 -11.90 -37.74 10.92
N GLU A 504 -13.16 -37.80 10.44
CA GLU A 504 -13.49 -38.40 9.14
C GLU A 504 -14.78 -37.80 8.57
N VAL A 505 -14.82 -37.64 7.25
CA VAL A 505 -16.06 -37.48 6.49
C VAL A 505 -16.60 -38.87 6.16
N VAL A 506 -17.56 -39.34 6.96
CA VAL A 506 -18.12 -40.70 6.92
C VAL A 506 -18.89 -40.95 5.63
N GLU A 507 -19.77 -40.03 5.27
CA GLU A 507 -20.57 -40.09 4.04
C GLU A 507 -20.79 -38.69 3.49
N ARG A 508 -20.84 -38.55 2.16
CA ARG A 508 -21.23 -37.29 1.51
C ARG A 508 -21.89 -37.51 0.17
N SER A 509 -22.86 -36.66 -0.14
CA SER A 509 -23.53 -36.62 -1.43
C SER A 509 -24.01 -35.20 -1.74
N LYS A 510 -24.82 -35.02 -2.79
CA LYS A 510 -25.48 -33.73 -3.04
C LYS A 510 -26.56 -33.39 -2.00
N LYS A 511 -26.92 -34.34 -1.12
CA LYS A 511 -27.96 -34.17 -0.09
C LYS A 511 -27.39 -33.73 1.26
N GLY A 512 -26.07 -33.66 1.42
CA GLY A 512 -25.43 -33.36 2.70
C GLY A 512 -24.22 -34.25 2.97
N VAL A 513 -23.68 -34.08 4.18
CA VAL A 513 -22.43 -34.67 4.66
C VAL A 513 -22.63 -35.16 6.10
N THR A 514 -22.28 -36.41 6.37
CA THR A 514 -22.13 -36.93 7.72
C THR A 514 -20.65 -36.93 8.07
N VAL A 515 -20.30 -36.26 9.15
CA VAL A 515 -18.93 -36.16 9.67
C VAL A 515 -18.82 -36.86 11.00
N ARG A 516 -17.60 -37.29 11.34
CA ARG A 516 -17.24 -37.83 12.65
C ARG A 516 -16.38 -36.80 13.37
N LEU A 517 -16.87 -36.30 14.50
CA LEU A 517 -16.19 -35.29 15.31
C LEU A 517 -15.68 -35.90 16.61
N ARG A 518 -14.54 -35.42 17.10
CA ARG A 518 -13.95 -35.84 18.36
C ARG A 518 -13.60 -34.63 19.22
N ALA A 519 -14.01 -34.66 20.48
CA ALA A 519 -13.53 -33.66 21.43
C ALA A 519 -12.06 -33.91 21.75
N ARG A 520 -11.29 -32.83 21.85
CA ARG A 520 -9.87 -32.83 22.20
C ARG A 520 -9.68 -32.25 23.59
N ARG A 521 -8.65 -32.71 24.30
CA ARG A 521 -8.20 -32.02 25.52
C ARG A 521 -7.38 -30.80 25.10
N PRO A 522 -7.58 -29.62 25.70
CA PRO A 522 -6.69 -28.49 25.47
C PRO A 522 -5.26 -28.83 25.89
N ALA A 523 -4.28 -28.56 25.02
CA ALA A 523 -2.86 -28.64 25.35
C ALA A 523 -2.38 -27.29 25.92
N GLU A 524 -1.46 -27.32 26.88
CA GLU A 524 -0.95 -26.10 27.54
C GLU A 524 -0.21 -25.16 26.58
N ASP A 525 0.44 -25.71 25.56
CA ASP A 525 1.09 -24.96 24.49
C ASP A 525 0.22 -24.80 23.22
N SER A 526 -1.05 -25.22 23.33
CA SER A 526 -2.04 -25.31 22.25
C SER A 526 -1.61 -26.16 21.04
N HIS A 527 -0.57 -26.99 21.16
CA HIS A 527 -0.12 -27.93 20.14
C HIS A 527 -0.54 -29.35 20.48
N ASN A 528 -1.73 -29.71 20.00
CA ASN A 528 -2.26 -31.05 20.15
C ASN A 528 -1.56 -32.03 19.19
N PRO A 529 -0.89 -33.10 19.68
CA PRO A 529 -0.23 -34.05 18.79
C PRO A 529 -1.24 -34.78 17.91
N ALA A 530 -0.79 -35.18 16.71
CA ALA A 530 -1.59 -35.97 15.79
C ALA A 530 -1.99 -37.31 16.45
N GLY A 531 -3.29 -37.63 16.41
CA GLY A 531 -3.80 -38.85 17.01
C GLY A 531 -3.78 -38.88 18.54
N ALA A 532 -3.73 -37.73 19.23
CA ALA A 532 -4.02 -37.70 20.67
C ALA A 532 -5.52 -37.95 20.96
N ASP A 533 -5.86 -38.14 22.23
CA ASP A 533 -7.24 -38.27 22.73
C ASP A 533 -8.09 -39.37 22.07
N GLN A 534 -7.46 -40.45 21.60
CA GLN A 534 -8.17 -41.57 20.96
C GLN A 534 -9.11 -42.31 21.92
N ASP A 535 -8.92 -42.12 23.22
CA ASP A 535 -9.78 -42.63 24.28
C ASP A 535 -11.13 -41.91 24.38
N ILE A 536 -11.25 -40.69 23.83
CA ILE A 536 -12.51 -39.94 23.79
C ILE A 536 -13.35 -40.43 22.61
N PRO A 537 -14.55 -41.02 22.82
CA PRO A 537 -15.33 -41.60 21.74
C PRO A 537 -15.82 -40.52 20.77
N PRO A 538 -15.65 -40.71 19.44
CA PRO A 538 -16.11 -39.75 18.46
C PRO A 538 -17.63 -39.85 18.24
N GLN A 539 -18.23 -38.79 17.69
CA GLN A 539 -19.66 -38.71 17.42
C GLN A 539 -19.93 -38.33 15.97
N ASP A 540 -20.92 -38.99 15.38
CA ASP A 540 -21.33 -38.72 14.00
C ASP A 540 -22.41 -37.63 13.98
N GLU A 541 -22.20 -36.58 13.18
CA GLU A 541 -23.11 -35.44 13.04
C GLU A 541 -23.38 -35.16 11.55
N PHE A 542 -24.60 -34.74 11.23
CA PHE A 542 -25.00 -34.44 9.85
C PHE A 542 -25.11 -32.93 9.60
N PHE A 543 -24.58 -32.49 8.45
CA PHE A 543 -24.66 -31.12 7.94
C PHE A 543 -25.10 -31.12 6.47
N ASP A 544 -25.73 -30.03 6.02
CA ASP A 544 -26.13 -29.88 4.61
C ASP A 544 -24.93 -29.52 3.71
N GLU A 545 -23.97 -28.79 4.27
CA GLU A 545 -22.77 -28.31 3.57
C GLU A 545 -21.54 -28.36 4.50
N LEU A 546 -20.38 -28.69 3.94
CA LEU A 546 -19.08 -28.72 4.62
C LEU A 546 -18.09 -27.77 3.92
N VAL A 547 -17.42 -26.93 4.69
CA VAL A 547 -16.31 -26.08 4.24
C VAL A 547 -15.05 -26.48 4.99
N LEU A 548 -14.10 -27.11 4.29
CA LEU A 548 -12.80 -27.48 4.82
C LEU A 548 -11.84 -26.31 4.65
N CYS A 549 -11.55 -25.61 5.75
CA CYS A 549 -10.58 -24.52 5.85
C CYS A 549 -9.25 -24.99 6.48
N THR A 550 -8.90 -26.25 6.26
CA THR A 550 -7.67 -26.91 6.73
C THR A 550 -6.62 -26.99 5.60
N LEU A 551 -5.43 -27.50 5.91
CA LEU A 551 -4.40 -27.77 4.90
C LEU A 551 -4.85 -28.86 3.90
N ALA A 552 -4.27 -28.85 2.69
CA ALA A 552 -4.70 -29.73 1.60
C ALA A 552 -4.56 -31.22 1.94
N ASP A 553 -3.48 -31.59 2.60
CA ASP A 553 -3.19 -32.95 3.05
C ASP A 553 -4.13 -33.38 4.19
N THR A 554 -4.43 -32.48 5.12
CA THR A 554 -5.43 -32.67 6.18
C THR A 554 -6.81 -32.90 5.55
N ALA A 555 -7.21 -32.06 4.58
CA ALA A 555 -8.46 -32.22 3.85
C ALA A 555 -8.51 -33.56 3.11
N LYS A 556 -7.40 -34.00 2.49
CA LYS A 556 -7.30 -35.32 1.86
C LYS A 556 -7.45 -36.46 2.87
N HIS A 557 -6.85 -36.31 4.05
CA HIS A 557 -6.90 -37.30 5.12
C HIS A 557 -8.32 -37.49 5.64
N VAL A 558 -8.98 -36.42 6.07
CA VAL A 558 -10.34 -36.48 6.65
C VAL A 558 -11.38 -36.92 5.63
N LEU A 559 -11.20 -36.63 4.33
CA LEU A 559 -12.07 -37.18 3.29
C LEU A 559 -11.93 -38.70 3.13
N GLY A 560 -10.78 -39.26 3.50
CA GLY A 560 -10.55 -40.70 3.60
C GLY A 560 -11.08 -41.49 2.41
N LYS A 561 -12.00 -42.42 2.68
CA LYS A 561 -12.61 -43.28 1.65
C LYS A 561 -13.56 -42.54 0.73
N THR A 562 -14.18 -41.45 1.18
CA THR A 562 -15.11 -40.66 0.38
C THR A 562 -14.43 -39.76 -0.64
N ALA A 563 -13.11 -39.54 -0.52
CA ALA A 563 -12.31 -38.77 -1.48
C ALA A 563 -12.36 -39.38 -2.89
N SER A 564 -12.83 -38.60 -3.87
CA SER A 564 -12.77 -38.97 -5.29
C SER A 564 -11.32 -39.05 -5.78
N TRP A 565 -11.11 -39.74 -6.91
CA TRP A 565 -9.78 -39.81 -7.53
C TRP A 565 -9.18 -38.43 -7.82
N ARG A 566 -10.02 -37.46 -8.26
CA ARG A 566 -9.56 -36.10 -8.56
C ARG A 566 -9.12 -35.38 -7.29
N GLU A 567 -9.90 -35.45 -6.21
CA GLU A 567 -9.52 -34.83 -4.94
C GLU A 567 -8.23 -35.43 -4.39
N ARG A 568 -8.09 -36.77 -4.40
CA ARG A 568 -6.85 -37.43 -3.95
C ARG A 568 -5.63 -36.96 -4.72
N LYS A 569 -5.77 -36.77 -6.04
CA LYS A 569 -4.68 -36.32 -6.91
C LYS A 569 -4.34 -34.84 -6.69
N VAL A 570 -5.34 -33.97 -6.69
CA VAL A 570 -5.14 -32.52 -6.55
C VAL A 570 -4.65 -32.18 -5.15
N LEU A 571 -5.36 -32.61 -4.09
CA LEU A 571 -4.97 -32.34 -2.71
C LEU A 571 -3.62 -32.98 -2.37
N GLY A 572 -3.35 -34.17 -2.90
CA GLY A 572 -2.06 -34.87 -2.71
C GLY A 572 -0.89 -34.31 -3.53
N SER A 573 -1.12 -33.30 -4.37
CA SER A 573 -0.04 -32.64 -5.15
C SER A 573 0.51 -31.39 -4.43
N ALA A 574 -0.15 -30.92 -3.38
CA ALA A 574 0.41 -29.92 -2.48
C ALA A 574 1.54 -30.55 -1.66
N LYS A 575 2.70 -29.91 -1.65
CA LYS A 575 3.86 -30.34 -0.87
C LYS A 575 3.93 -29.49 0.40
N PHE A 576 4.39 -30.09 1.49
CA PHE A 576 4.57 -29.40 2.76
C PHE A 576 5.98 -29.65 3.31
N SER A 577 6.40 -28.80 4.24
CA SER A 577 7.66 -28.84 4.96
C SER A 577 7.37 -28.65 6.45
N ASP A 578 8.01 -29.44 7.30
CA ASP A 578 7.97 -29.22 8.74
C ASP A 578 9.12 -28.29 9.13
N ASP A 579 8.76 -27.07 9.50
CA ASP A 579 9.70 -26.02 9.90
C ASP A 579 9.57 -25.78 11.41
N ILE A 580 10.64 -25.38 12.08
CA ILE A 580 10.60 -24.98 13.49
C ILE A 580 10.98 -23.50 13.62
N THR A 581 10.18 -22.75 14.37
CA THR A 581 10.56 -21.42 14.83
C THR A 581 10.97 -21.49 16.28
N ILE A 582 12.19 -21.05 16.56
CA ILE A 582 12.68 -20.83 17.92
C ILE A 582 12.61 -19.33 18.18
N THR A 583 11.78 -18.94 19.14
CA THR A 583 11.73 -17.58 19.65
C THR A 583 12.72 -17.45 20.80
N HIS A 584 13.66 -16.50 20.72
CA HIS A 584 14.73 -16.34 21.69
C HIS A 584 15.17 -14.88 21.83
N ASN A 585 15.98 -14.58 22.84
CA ASN A 585 16.66 -13.29 22.99
C ASN A 585 18.20 -13.41 22.98
N ASP A 586 18.72 -14.49 22.37
CA ASP A 586 20.16 -14.77 22.27
C ASP A 586 20.85 -13.83 21.27
N SER A 587 21.30 -12.67 21.75
CA SER A 587 22.02 -11.70 20.94
C SER A 587 23.41 -12.17 20.51
N ASP A 588 24.02 -13.11 21.23
CA ASP A 588 25.35 -13.62 20.90
C ASP A 588 25.28 -14.57 19.70
N TYR A 589 24.24 -15.42 19.67
CA TYR A 589 23.86 -16.17 18.47
C TYR A 589 23.66 -15.24 17.27
N MET A 590 22.89 -14.16 17.45
CA MET A 590 22.63 -13.20 16.37
C MET A 590 23.90 -12.51 15.86
N LYS A 591 24.79 -12.06 16.76
CA LYS A 591 26.09 -11.46 16.41
C LYS A 591 26.98 -12.46 15.67
N LYS A 592 26.96 -13.73 16.07
CA LYS A 592 27.73 -14.81 15.44
C LYS A 592 27.23 -15.13 14.03
N HIS A 593 25.92 -15.25 13.82
CA HIS A 593 25.37 -15.81 12.58
C HIS A 593 24.88 -14.80 11.55
N TYR A 594 24.59 -13.56 11.95
CA TYR A 594 23.98 -12.57 11.07
C TYR A 594 24.72 -11.23 11.08
N GLU A 595 24.47 -10.40 10.06
CA GLU A 595 24.95 -9.02 10.01
C GLU A 595 23.88 -8.08 10.56
N ASN A 596 24.07 -7.62 11.79
CA ASN A 596 23.06 -6.89 12.56
C ASN A 596 23.26 -5.36 12.49
N PHE A 597 24.48 -4.93 12.15
CA PHE A 597 24.90 -3.54 12.24
C PHE A 597 25.54 -3.07 10.95
N TYR A 598 25.61 -1.75 10.78
CA TYR A 598 26.31 -1.16 9.65
C TYR A 598 27.82 -1.39 9.79
N ARG A 599 28.47 -1.72 8.67
CA ARG A 599 29.92 -1.96 8.58
C ARG A 599 30.51 -1.22 7.39
N ASP A 600 31.41 -0.27 7.66
CA ASP A 600 32.09 0.52 6.62
C ASP A 600 32.93 -0.38 5.69
N ASP A 601 33.49 -1.47 6.21
CA ASP A 601 34.35 -2.38 5.44
C ASP A 601 33.59 -3.22 4.42
N LEU A 602 32.27 -3.37 4.54
CA LEU A 602 31.42 -4.11 3.60
C LEU A 602 30.65 -3.20 2.63
N ALA A 603 30.62 -1.89 2.92
CA ALA A 603 29.85 -0.91 2.16
C ALA A 603 30.64 -0.35 0.96
N ILE A 604 29.92 0.02 -0.11
CA ILE A 604 30.53 0.57 -1.33
C ILE A 604 30.00 1.99 -1.60
N ARG A 605 30.91 2.92 -1.90
CA ARG A 605 30.56 4.34 -2.13
C ARG A 605 30.08 4.64 -3.56
N ASP A 606 30.46 3.83 -4.54
CA ASP A 606 30.11 4.03 -5.93
C ASP A 606 29.54 2.75 -6.54
N THR A 607 28.37 2.86 -7.18
CA THR A 607 27.78 1.78 -7.98
C THR A 607 27.53 2.29 -9.39
N ASN A 608 28.28 1.74 -10.36
CA ASN A 608 28.22 2.15 -11.77
C ASN A 608 28.44 3.66 -12.03
N GLY A 609 29.35 4.32 -11.30
CA GLY A 609 29.59 5.75 -11.45
C GLY A 609 28.52 6.64 -10.81
N VAL A 610 27.65 6.06 -9.97
CA VAL A 610 26.66 6.78 -9.17
C VAL A 610 27.13 6.79 -7.73
N ASP A 611 27.36 8.00 -7.18
CA ASP A 611 27.69 8.21 -5.78
C ASP A 611 26.54 7.77 -4.85
N GLN A 612 26.87 6.94 -3.87
CA GLN A 612 25.96 6.37 -2.89
C GLN A 612 26.21 6.93 -1.47
N SER A 613 27.07 7.94 -1.31
CA SER A 613 27.44 8.53 -0.01
C SER A 613 26.24 8.85 0.88
N GLY A 614 25.16 9.42 0.32
CA GLY A 614 23.95 9.74 1.08
C GLY A 614 23.27 8.53 1.71
N ARG A 615 23.20 7.39 1.00
CA ARG A 615 22.63 6.14 1.55
C ARG A 615 23.54 5.54 2.62
N LEU A 616 24.85 5.65 2.46
CA LEU A 616 25.81 5.19 3.47
C LEU A 616 25.70 6.00 4.76
N ASP A 617 25.63 7.32 4.65
CA ASP A 617 25.52 8.20 5.81
C ASP A 617 24.19 8.02 6.55
N GLU A 618 23.09 7.78 5.83
CA GLU A 618 21.83 7.39 6.45
C GLU A 618 21.94 6.03 7.17
N ALA A 619 22.49 5.01 6.48
CA ALA A 619 22.56 3.64 6.99
C ALA A 619 23.37 3.51 8.29
N LYS A 620 24.40 4.33 8.49
CA LYS A 620 25.19 4.37 9.75
C LYS A 620 24.33 4.57 11.01
N THR A 621 23.18 5.23 10.87
CA THR A 621 22.29 5.53 12.00
C THR A 621 20.94 4.82 11.92
N SER A 622 20.50 4.43 10.71
CA SER A 622 19.18 3.87 10.47
C SER A 622 19.15 2.37 10.15
N PHE A 623 20.29 1.75 9.84
CA PHE A 623 20.32 0.32 9.50
C PHE A 623 19.97 -0.54 10.71
N ARG A 624 18.77 -1.14 10.62
CA ARG A 624 18.15 -1.97 11.65
C ARG A 624 17.39 -3.09 10.95
N PRO A 625 18.08 -4.17 10.56
CA PRO A 625 17.44 -5.26 9.84
C PRO A 625 16.34 -5.89 10.70
N MET A 626 15.22 -6.15 10.04
CA MET A 626 14.04 -6.82 10.61
C MET A 626 13.98 -8.28 10.19
N TYR A 627 14.57 -8.57 9.02
CA TYR A 627 14.68 -9.91 8.47
C TYR A 627 16.12 -10.23 8.18
N TYR A 628 16.48 -11.48 8.44
CA TYR A 628 17.78 -12.04 8.17
C TYR A 628 17.59 -13.33 7.39
N ILE A 629 18.35 -13.48 6.30
CA ILE A 629 18.42 -14.73 5.56
C ILE A 629 19.88 -15.02 5.32
N LYS A 630 20.36 -16.16 5.81
CA LYS A 630 21.71 -16.65 5.49
C LYS A 630 21.63 -17.99 4.82
N MET A 631 22.69 -18.32 4.09
CA MET A 631 22.89 -19.67 3.57
C MET A 631 23.70 -20.48 4.57
N TYR A 632 23.62 -21.81 4.50
CA TYR A 632 24.57 -22.68 5.20
C TYR A 632 25.88 -22.79 4.43
N ASP A 633 27.01 -22.77 5.13
CA ASP A 633 28.34 -22.90 4.51
C ASP A 633 28.53 -24.28 3.86
N GLN A 634 27.92 -25.31 4.43
CA GLN A 634 27.95 -26.69 3.94
C GLN A 634 27.15 -26.86 2.64
N ASP A 635 26.03 -26.16 2.50
CA ASP A 635 25.22 -26.11 1.28
C ASP A 635 24.57 -24.74 1.11
N ARG A 636 25.16 -23.92 0.22
CA ARG A 636 24.70 -22.55 -0.04
C ARG A 636 23.30 -22.47 -0.68
N GLN A 637 22.71 -23.60 -1.08
CA GLN A 637 21.34 -23.64 -1.62
C GLN A 637 20.28 -23.65 -0.52
N LYS A 638 20.69 -23.91 0.72
CA LYS A 638 19.83 -24.05 1.89
C LYS A 638 19.93 -22.79 2.74
N LEU A 639 18.80 -22.38 3.29
CA LEU A 639 18.64 -21.13 4.00
C LEU A 639 18.28 -21.37 5.45
N GLU A 640 18.73 -20.45 6.28
CA GLU A 640 18.26 -20.21 7.64
C GLU A 640 17.72 -18.79 7.69
N MET A 641 16.55 -18.60 8.29
CA MET A 641 15.87 -17.31 8.33
C MET A 641 15.72 -16.84 9.77
N CYS A 642 15.75 -15.54 10.01
CA CYS A 642 15.41 -14.98 11.31
C CYS A 642 14.64 -13.68 11.17
N PHE A 643 13.70 -13.45 12.09
CA PHE A 643 13.00 -12.19 12.25
C PHE A 643 13.44 -11.53 13.55
N ASP A 644 13.85 -10.27 13.48
CA ASP A 644 13.95 -9.43 14.67
C ASP A 644 12.59 -8.77 14.89
N THR A 645 11.81 -9.39 15.77
CA THR A 645 10.44 -8.95 16.07
C THR A 645 10.43 -7.61 16.80
N THR A 646 11.51 -7.25 17.48
CA THR A 646 11.66 -5.97 18.18
C THR A 646 11.79 -4.81 17.19
N ASN A 647 12.52 -5.01 16.09
CA ASN A 647 12.58 -4.03 15.01
C ASN A 647 11.33 -4.06 14.11
N TYR A 648 10.72 -5.25 13.91
CA TYR A 648 9.61 -5.42 12.99
C TYR A 648 8.26 -5.00 13.56
N GLN A 649 7.90 -5.46 14.76
CA GLN A 649 6.54 -5.33 15.29
C GLN A 649 6.32 -3.99 16.01
N SER A 650 5.16 -3.37 15.77
CA SER A 650 4.91 -1.95 16.06
C SER A 650 4.60 -1.62 17.53
N GLN A 651 4.42 -2.62 18.38
CA GLN A 651 4.20 -2.50 19.82
C GLN A 651 5.49 -2.33 20.61
N PHE A 652 6.64 -2.70 20.05
CA PHE A 652 7.92 -2.51 20.75
C PHE A 652 8.27 -1.01 20.84
N PRO A 653 9.11 -0.60 21.80
CA PRO A 653 9.70 0.73 21.83
C PRO A 653 10.68 0.95 20.66
N GLU A 654 10.97 2.21 20.33
CA GLU A 654 11.90 2.53 19.24
C GLU A 654 13.35 2.20 19.55
N LYS A 655 13.71 2.28 20.83
CA LYS A 655 15.06 2.05 21.31
C LYS A 655 15.02 0.98 22.39
N VAL A 656 15.15 -0.27 21.94
CA VAL A 656 15.39 -1.43 22.81
C VAL A 656 16.87 -1.79 22.69
N PRO A 657 17.59 -2.04 23.79
CA PRO A 657 18.95 -2.57 23.73
C PRO A 657 19.01 -3.89 22.95
N PHE A 658 20.00 -4.09 22.10
CA PHE A 658 20.07 -5.27 21.21
C PHE A 658 20.07 -6.60 22.00
N GLU A 659 20.66 -6.62 23.19
CA GLU A 659 20.68 -7.77 24.11
C GLU A 659 19.29 -8.14 24.68
N GLN A 660 18.32 -7.23 24.52
CA GLN A 660 16.91 -7.38 24.89
C GLN A 660 16.00 -7.53 23.67
N HIS A 661 16.54 -7.63 22.46
CA HIS A 661 15.71 -7.91 21.29
C HIS A 661 15.14 -9.33 21.35
N VAL A 662 13.96 -9.50 20.75
CA VAL A 662 13.28 -10.79 20.60
C VAL A 662 13.37 -11.21 19.14
N PHE A 663 13.98 -12.36 18.93
CA PHE A 663 14.24 -12.96 17.63
C PHE A 663 13.37 -14.20 17.42
N GLN A 664 13.01 -14.48 16.17
CA GLN A 664 12.38 -15.72 15.74
C GLN A 664 13.26 -16.33 14.64
N THR A 665 14.15 -17.25 15.03
CA THR A 665 14.98 -18.00 14.08
C THR A 665 14.20 -19.21 13.58
N ILE A 666 14.15 -19.38 12.27
CA ILE A 666 13.38 -20.39 11.57
C ILE A 666 14.33 -21.35 10.85
N TYR A 667 14.21 -22.61 11.23
CA TYR A 667 14.90 -23.70 10.59
C TYR A 667 13.92 -24.47 9.71
N LEU A 668 14.32 -24.63 8.45
CA LEU A 668 13.44 -25.05 7.37
C LEU A 668 13.65 -26.53 7.07
N ASN A 669 12.56 -27.26 6.92
CA ASN A 669 12.50 -28.66 6.50
C ASN A 669 13.28 -29.64 7.37
N LYS A 670 12.62 -30.09 8.45
CA LYS A 670 13.17 -31.08 9.39
C LYS A 670 13.67 -32.35 8.73
N ASP A 671 12.85 -32.95 7.88
CA ASP A 671 13.13 -34.29 7.34
C ASP A 671 14.31 -34.32 6.40
N ARG A 672 14.62 -33.19 5.74
CA ARG A 672 15.63 -33.13 4.68
C ARG A 672 16.87 -32.32 5.03
N ASP A 673 16.74 -31.28 5.85
CA ASP A 673 17.78 -30.27 6.01
C ASP A 673 18.19 -30.07 7.49
N SER A 674 17.68 -30.87 8.44
CA SER A 674 17.91 -30.68 9.90
C SER A 674 19.35 -30.90 10.35
N GLU A 675 20.13 -31.68 9.62
CA GLU A 675 21.56 -31.88 9.87
C GLU A 675 22.39 -30.62 9.66
N LEU A 676 21.84 -29.62 8.95
CA LEU A 676 22.49 -28.33 8.72
C LEU A 676 22.18 -27.31 9.81
N TRP A 677 21.11 -27.52 10.57
CA TRP A 677 20.58 -26.53 11.50
C TRP A 677 21.59 -26.16 12.58
N SER A 678 21.60 -24.89 12.94
CA SER A 678 22.43 -24.34 14.03
C SER A 678 21.60 -24.06 15.29
N ASP A 679 20.46 -24.74 15.43
CA ASP A 679 19.49 -24.58 16.52
C ASP A 679 20.05 -24.95 17.89
N ASN A 680 21.01 -25.88 17.92
CA ASN A 680 21.74 -26.28 19.12
C ASN A 680 22.71 -25.21 19.65
N GLU A 681 22.99 -24.16 18.89
CA GLU A 681 23.86 -23.06 19.31
C GLU A 681 23.10 -21.93 20.00
N ILE A 682 21.75 -21.90 19.93
CA ILE A 682 20.93 -20.97 20.71
C ILE A 682 20.95 -21.44 22.17
N ALA A 683 21.40 -20.57 23.08
CA ALA A 683 21.47 -20.90 24.49
C ALA A 683 20.08 -21.22 25.07
N GLU A 684 19.94 -22.37 25.75
CA GLU A 684 18.63 -22.84 26.23
C GLU A 684 17.96 -21.86 27.20
N ASP A 685 18.71 -21.14 28.03
CA ASP A 685 18.18 -20.13 28.96
C ASP A 685 17.69 -18.85 28.26
N LYS A 686 18.00 -18.70 26.97
CA LYS A 686 17.55 -17.58 26.11
C LYS A 686 16.36 -17.94 25.24
N ILE A 687 15.95 -19.21 25.22
CA ILE A 687 14.79 -19.66 24.46
C ILE A 687 13.52 -19.27 25.20
N ILE A 688 12.67 -18.50 24.52
CA ILE A 688 11.34 -18.09 24.99
C ILE A 688 10.31 -19.16 24.63
N ARG A 689 10.34 -19.65 23.39
CA ARG A 689 9.38 -20.64 22.87
C ARG A 689 9.91 -21.38 21.65
N LYS A 690 9.42 -22.60 21.40
CA LYS A 690 9.63 -23.34 20.16
C LYS A 690 8.26 -23.72 19.58
N ASP A 691 8.02 -23.44 18.30
CA ASP A 691 6.77 -23.80 17.61
C ASP A 691 7.08 -24.54 16.29
N TRP A 692 6.31 -25.59 16.01
CA TRP A 692 6.41 -26.37 14.79
C TRP A 692 5.34 -25.95 13.78
N TRP A 693 5.74 -25.87 12.51
CA TRP A 693 4.87 -25.45 11.41
C TRP A 693 4.84 -26.48 10.31
N HIS A 694 3.63 -26.90 9.92
CA HIS A 694 3.42 -27.65 8.69
C HIS A 694 3.15 -26.68 7.53
N GLN A 695 4.21 -26.26 6.84
CA GLN A 695 4.20 -25.14 5.92
C GLN A 695 4.07 -25.60 4.46
N LEU A 696 3.21 -24.93 3.68
CA LEU A 696 3.05 -25.22 2.25
C LEU A 696 4.27 -24.81 1.43
N CYS A 697 4.74 -25.71 0.58
CA CYS A 697 5.79 -25.46 -0.41
C CYS A 697 5.18 -24.99 -1.75
N HIS A 698 5.49 -23.78 -2.19
CA HIS A 698 5.06 -23.21 -3.47
C HIS A 698 5.87 -23.68 -4.69
N SER A 699 6.16 -24.98 -4.77
CA SER A 699 6.85 -25.55 -5.93
C SER A 699 6.03 -25.38 -7.21
N TYR A 700 6.68 -25.48 -8.37
CA TYR A 700 6.01 -25.44 -9.67
C TYR A 700 4.86 -26.46 -9.81
N THR A 701 4.96 -27.59 -9.10
CA THR A 701 3.89 -28.60 -9.04
C THR A 701 2.61 -28.08 -8.39
N HIS A 702 2.69 -27.17 -7.42
CA HIS A 702 1.53 -26.53 -6.81
C HIS A 702 0.75 -25.74 -7.88
N TYR A 703 1.44 -24.91 -8.64
CA TYR A 703 0.85 -24.09 -9.71
C TYR A 703 0.43 -24.89 -10.95
N LEU A 704 1.01 -26.06 -11.17
CA LEU A 704 0.65 -26.94 -12.28
C LEU A 704 -0.50 -27.90 -11.94
N LEU A 705 -0.52 -28.45 -10.72
CA LEU A 705 -1.35 -29.60 -10.34
C LEU A 705 -2.42 -29.28 -9.30
N VAL A 706 -2.33 -28.16 -8.60
CA VAL A 706 -3.30 -27.75 -7.58
C VAL A 706 -4.13 -26.56 -8.05
N VAL A 707 -3.49 -25.40 -8.23
CA VAL A 707 -4.15 -24.12 -8.49
C VAL A 707 -5.14 -24.16 -9.67
N PRO A 708 -4.79 -24.66 -10.87
CA PRO A 708 -5.73 -24.70 -12.00
C PRO A 708 -6.81 -25.79 -11.86
N TRP A 709 -6.66 -26.73 -10.92
CA TRP A 709 -7.57 -27.87 -10.79
C TRP A 709 -8.54 -27.74 -9.61
N ILE A 710 -8.32 -26.78 -8.70
CA ILE A 710 -9.16 -26.58 -7.52
C ILE A 710 -10.62 -26.27 -7.87
N MET A 711 -10.87 -25.58 -9.00
CA MET A 711 -12.23 -25.30 -9.51
C MET A 711 -13.06 -26.55 -9.78
N PHE A 712 -12.43 -27.70 -10.02
CA PHE A 712 -13.15 -28.94 -10.25
C PHE A 712 -13.51 -29.68 -8.96
N LEU A 713 -12.96 -29.25 -7.82
CA LEU A 713 -13.26 -29.82 -6.50
C LEU A 713 -14.38 -29.06 -5.79
N GLN A 714 -14.48 -27.74 -6.01
CA GLN A 714 -15.42 -26.89 -5.28
C GLN A 714 -16.88 -27.32 -5.44
N ALA A 715 -17.60 -27.31 -4.32
CA ALA A 715 -19.03 -27.59 -4.19
C ALA A 715 -19.47 -28.98 -4.71
N ARG A 716 -18.54 -29.93 -4.82
CA ARG A 716 -18.85 -31.32 -5.19
C ARG A 716 -19.26 -32.10 -3.95
N ASN A 717 -20.40 -32.79 -4.03
CA ASN A 717 -20.96 -33.58 -2.92
C ASN A 717 -21.01 -32.79 -1.60
N SER A 718 -21.50 -31.55 -1.68
CA SER A 718 -21.65 -30.64 -0.53
C SER A 718 -20.35 -30.30 0.21
N VAL A 719 -19.18 -30.39 -0.45
CA VAL A 719 -17.88 -30.01 0.14
C VAL A 719 -17.24 -28.85 -0.63
N ARG A 720 -16.69 -27.88 0.10
CA ARG A 720 -15.85 -26.77 -0.40
C ARG A 720 -14.52 -26.75 0.33
N PHE A 721 -13.51 -26.17 -0.33
CA PHE A 721 -12.17 -26.04 0.20
C PHE A 721 -11.78 -24.56 0.28
N GLY A 722 -11.29 -24.13 1.42
CA GLY A 722 -10.72 -22.80 1.66
C GLY A 722 -9.36 -22.92 2.35
N GLY A 723 -8.58 -21.85 2.31
CA GLY A 723 -7.20 -21.82 2.80
C GLY A 723 -6.29 -21.12 1.81
N SER A 724 -5.17 -20.60 2.30
CA SER A 724 -4.19 -19.90 1.46
C SER A 724 -3.56 -20.81 0.40
N TRP A 725 -3.48 -22.12 0.67
CA TRP A 725 -2.95 -23.14 -0.24
C TRP A 725 -3.72 -23.28 -1.55
N THR A 726 -4.92 -22.72 -1.67
CA THR A 726 -5.67 -22.76 -2.93
C THR A 726 -5.04 -21.88 -4.01
N LEU A 727 -4.15 -20.94 -3.66
CA LEU A 727 -3.47 -20.06 -4.61
C LEU A 727 -2.04 -19.71 -4.21
N VAL A 728 -1.87 -19.01 -3.08
CA VAL A 728 -0.57 -18.59 -2.57
C VAL A 728 -0.65 -18.32 -1.06
N ASN A 729 0.39 -18.68 -0.30
CA ASN A 729 0.38 -18.64 1.15
C ASN A 729 0.44 -17.20 1.67
N ALA A 730 -0.73 -16.56 1.75
CA ALA A 730 -0.92 -15.22 2.27
C ALA A 730 -2.23 -15.16 3.07
N HIS A 731 -2.22 -14.36 4.14
CA HIS A 731 -3.42 -14.12 4.94
C HIS A 731 -4.58 -13.57 4.09
N GLU A 732 -4.28 -12.68 3.14
CA GLU A 732 -5.27 -12.15 2.19
C GLU A 732 -5.98 -13.23 1.38
N VAL A 733 -5.22 -14.20 0.86
CA VAL A 733 -5.80 -15.33 0.11
C VAL A 733 -6.64 -16.21 1.01
N ALA A 734 -6.23 -16.44 2.26
CA ALA A 734 -7.03 -17.17 3.22
C ALA A 734 -8.39 -16.48 3.44
N ILE A 735 -8.41 -15.16 3.70
CA ILE A 735 -9.64 -14.37 3.86
C ILE A 735 -10.52 -14.45 2.60
N ILE A 736 -9.94 -14.23 1.42
CA ILE A 736 -10.66 -14.29 0.12
C ILE A 736 -11.23 -15.68 -0.11
N SER A 737 -10.49 -16.75 0.20
CA SER A 737 -10.92 -18.12 -0.01
C SER A 737 -12.13 -18.51 0.83
N GLY A 738 -12.16 -18.08 2.11
CA GLY A 738 -13.29 -18.28 3.01
C GLY A 738 -14.52 -17.51 2.55
N LEU A 739 -14.33 -16.24 2.17
CA LEU A 739 -15.38 -15.39 1.60
C LEU A 739 -15.94 -16.00 0.30
N ALA A 740 -15.09 -16.51 -0.58
CA ALA A 740 -15.52 -17.17 -1.81
C ALA A 740 -16.37 -18.42 -1.55
N ALA A 741 -16.04 -19.21 -0.51
CA ALA A 741 -16.86 -20.35 -0.09
C ALA A 741 -18.23 -19.90 0.42
N ALA A 742 -18.30 -18.83 1.21
CA ALA A 742 -19.56 -18.25 1.67
C ALA A 742 -20.41 -17.71 0.50
N VAL A 743 -19.80 -16.99 -0.45
CA VAL A 743 -20.47 -16.46 -1.64
C VAL A 743 -21.01 -17.58 -2.53
N ASP A 744 -20.25 -18.66 -2.72
CA ASP A 744 -20.70 -19.83 -3.48
C ASP A 744 -21.89 -20.54 -2.80
N LEU A 745 -21.95 -20.53 -1.47
CA LEU A 745 -23.08 -21.04 -0.69
C LEU A 745 -24.33 -20.16 -0.77
N GLY A 746 -24.18 -18.91 -1.21
CA GLY A 746 -25.25 -17.96 -1.42
C GLY A 746 -25.17 -16.69 -0.56
N ALA A 747 -24.12 -16.49 0.23
CA ALA A 747 -23.88 -15.21 0.89
C ALA A 747 -23.60 -14.10 -0.14
N ASP A 748 -23.79 -12.85 0.27
CA ASP A 748 -23.43 -11.69 -0.54
C ASP A 748 -21.93 -11.41 -0.45
N TYR A 749 -21.34 -10.99 -1.59
CA TYR A 749 -20.04 -10.35 -1.53
C TYR A 749 -20.25 -8.92 -1.00
N PRO A 750 -19.52 -8.49 0.04
CA PRO A 750 -19.82 -7.23 0.71
C PRO A 750 -19.73 -5.99 -0.19
N GLU A 751 -20.67 -5.04 -0.04
CA GLU A 751 -20.77 -3.83 -0.86
C GLU A 751 -19.51 -2.93 -0.76
N ASP A 752 -18.93 -2.80 0.43
CA ASP A 752 -17.65 -2.10 0.67
C ASP A 752 -16.54 -2.69 -0.22
N LEU A 753 -16.36 -4.00 -0.15
CA LEU A 753 -15.33 -4.73 -0.91
C LEU A 753 -15.64 -4.80 -2.42
N GLU A 754 -16.89 -4.63 -2.83
CA GLU A 754 -17.29 -4.54 -4.24
C GLU A 754 -17.08 -3.16 -4.84
N ASN A 755 -17.20 -2.12 -4.02
CA ASN A 755 -16.92 -0.74 -4.41
C ASN A 755 -15.42 -0.42 -4.40
N ASP A 756 -14.64 -1.14 -3.60
CA ASP A 756 -13.18 -1.17 -3.72
C ASP A 756 -12.77 -1.87 -5.03
N ARG A 757 -12.20 -1.08 -5.96
CA ARG A 757 -11.85 -1.55 -7.30
C ARG A 757 -10.79 -2.66 -7.28
N PHE A 758 -9.84 -2.60 -6.33
CA PHE A 758 -8.75 -3.57 -6.24
C PHE A 758 -9.22 -4.84 -5.55
N ALA A 759 -9.88 -4.72 -4.38
CA ALA A 759 -10.45 -5.86 -3.67
C ALA A 759 -11.42 -6.63 -4.58
N PHE A 760 -12.32 -5.92 -5.28
CA PHE A 760 -13.25 -6.54 -6.22
C PHE A 760 -12.54 -7.27 -7.38
N LEU A 761 -11.46 -6.68 -7.92
CA LEU A 761 -10.67 -7.34 -8.97
C LEU A 761 -10.03 -8.64 -8.45
N CYS A 762 -9.40 -8.58 -7.28
CA CYS A 762 -8.79 -9.73 -6.62
C CYS A 762 -9.81 -10.84 -6.36
N PHE A 763 -10.95 -10.50 -5.74
CA PHE A 763 -12.01 -11.47 -5.48
C PHE A 763 -12.54 -12.08 -6.78
N ARG A 764 -12.81 -11.27 -7.81
CA ARG A 764 -13.36 -11.76 -9.08
C ARG A 764 -12.39 -12.70 -9.80
N LEU A 765 -11.09 -12.38 -9.79
CA LEU A 765 -10.06 -13.24 -10.38
C LEU A 765 -9.87 -14.53 -9.57
N TYR A 766 -9.85 -14.44 -8.23
CA TYR A 766 -9.82 -15.61 -7.36
C TYR A 766 -11.04 -16.50 -7.59
N TYR A 767 -12.25 -15.93 -7.67
CA TYR A 767 -13.48 -16.69 -7.89
C TYR A 767 -13.51 -17.37 -9.27
N LEU A 768 -12.99 -16.69 -10.29
CA LEU A 768 -12.80 -17.30 -11.62
C LEU A 768 -11.84 -18.49 -11.57
N LEU A 769 -10.68 -18.32 -10.95
CA LEU A 769 -9.65 -19.36 -10.89
C LEU A 769 -10.05 -20.52 -9.96
N GLY A 770 -10.60 -20.18 -8.81
CA GLY A 770 -10.91 -21.08 -7.70
C GLY A 770 -12.22 -21.83 -7.86
N TYR A 771 -13.22 -21.25 -8.53
CA TYR A 771 -14.56 -21.83 -8.71
C TYR A 771 -14.97 -22.00 -10.18
N GLY A 772 -14.17 -21.50 -11.14
CA GLY A 772 -14.55 -21.50 -12.56
C GLY A 772 -15.71 -20.56 -12.87
N LYS A 773 -15.99 -19.59 -11.99
CA LYS A 773 -17.18 -18.73 -12.05
C LYS A 773 -16.80 -17.26 -12.15
N TRP A 774 -17.46 -16.55 -13.06
CA TRP A 774 -17.32 -15.09 -13.14
C TRP A 774 -18.32 -14.41 -12.22
N TYR A 775 -17.83 -13.77 -11.15
CA TYR A 775 -18.70 -12.99 -10.27
C TYR A 775 -19.21 -11.73 -11.00
N ARG A 776 -20.54 -11.57 -11.02
CA ARG A 776 -21.20 -10.39 -11.60
C ARG A 776 -21.44 -9.36 -10.50
N ARG A 777 -21.02 -8.13 -10.78
CA ARG A 777 -21.23 -6.97 -9.91
C ARG A 777 -22.72 -6.80 -9.58
N LYS A 778 -23.07 -6.70 -8.30
CA LYS A 778 -24.41 -6.47 -7.76
C LYS A 778 -24.63 -4.99 -7.42
N TYR A 779 -23.63 -4.31 -6.86
CA TYR A 779 -23.71 -2.91 -6.45
C TYR A 779 -23.17 -2.04 -7.59
N SER A 780 -24.03 -1.26 -8.25
CA SER A 780 -23.68 -0.46 -9.43
C SER A 780 -22.63 0.62 -9.13
N LYS A 781 -22.07 1.29 -10.16
CA LYS A 781 -21.19 2.48 -10.00
C LYS A 781 -21.99 3.69 -9.46
N GLY A 782 -22.48 3.60 -8.23
CA GLY A 782 -23.11 4.69 -7.47
C GLY A 782 -22.45 4.83 -6.10
N ALA A 783 -22.80 5.88 -5.36
CA ALA A 783 -22.33 6.06 -3.99
C ALA A 783 -22.73 4.87 -3.11
N PRO A 784 -21.91 4.49 -2.10
CA PRO A 784 -22.22 3.35 -1.25
C PRO A 784 -23.60 3.52 -0.60
N THR A 785 -24.46 2.51 -0.77
CA THR A 785 -25.87 2.58 -0.39
C THR A 785 -26.06 2.38 1.10
N THR A 786 -25.24 1.51 1.71
CA THR A 786 -25.24 1.25 3.15
C THR A 786 -24.23 2.12 3.92
N GLN A 787 -24.49 2.38 5.20
CA GLN A 787 -23.52 3.07 6.07
C GLN A 787 -22.23 2.24 6.21
N LEU A 788 -22.37 0.92 6.35
CA LEU A 788 -21.24 -0.01 6.37
C LEU A 788 -20.35 0.13 5.12
N ALA A 789 -20.95 0.29 3.94
CA ALA A 789 -20.19 0.50 2.70
C ALA A 789 -19.55 1.88 2.60
N ARG A 790 -20.16 2.92 3.20
CA ARG A 790 -19.53 4.25 3.33
C ARG A 790 -18.34 4.21 4.28
N ASP A 791 -18.50 3.57 5.43
CA ASP A 791 -17.42 3.39 6.40
C ASP A 791 -16.29 2.54 5.80
N GLY A 792 -16.66 1.47 5.10
CA GLY A 792 -15.75 0.54 4.44
C GLY A 792 -14.94 1.12 3.28
N ALA A 793 -15.39 2.21 2.65
CA ALA A 793 -14.59 2.92 1.65
C ALA A 793 -13.27 3.45 2.23
N SER A 794 -13.27 3.79 3.53
CA SER A 794 -12.11 4.31 4.25
C SER A 794 -11.20 3.22 4.82
N TRP A 795 -11.63 1.96 4.97
CA TRP A 795 -10.78 0.96 5.64
C TRP A 795 -9.55 0.55 4.82
N PRO A 796 -9.66 0.31 3.50
CA PRO A 796 -8.53 0.08 2.63
C PRO A 796 -7.85 1.37 2.17
N THR A 797 -8.30 2.58 2.57
CA THR A 797 -7.74 3.88 2.15
C THR A 797 -7.51 4.89 3.29
N SER A 798 -7.67 4.47 4.55
CA SER A 798 -7.41 5.30 5.75
C SER A 798 -5.91 5.66 5.80
N THR A 799 -5.42 6.25 6.89
CA THR A 799 -3.99 6.66 7.04
C THR A 799 -2.97 5.58 6.60
N TYR A 800 -3.38 4.31 6.45
CA TYR A 800 -2.58 3.15 6.03
C TYR A 800 -3.19 2.31 4.90
N GLY A 801 -4.10 2.87 4.11
CA GLY A 801 -4.85 2.11 3.14
C GLY A 801 -4.35 2.21 1.68
N GLY A 802 -4.02 1.05 1.10
CA GLY A 802 -4.18 0.68 -0.32
C GLY A 802 -3.40 1.44 -1.40
N VAL A 803 -2.82 2.59 -1.07
CA VAL A 803 -2.02 3.39 -1.99
C VAL A 803 -0.67 3.64 -1.33
N TYR A 804 0.38 3.05 -1.90
CA TYR A 804 1.75 3.41 -1.57
C TYR A 804 1.95 4.90 -1.86
N GLN A 805 2.15 5.70 -0.81
CA GLN A 805 2.39 7.14 -0.93
C GLN A 805 3.89 7.48 -1.07
N GLY A 806 4.74 6.48 -1.35
CA GLY A 806 6.20 6.65 -1.45
C GLY A 806 6.96 6.27 -0.16
N PRO A 807 8.30 6.30 -0.20
CA PRO A 807 9.12 6.12 1.00
C PRO A 807 8.91 7.29 1.97
N GLY A 808 8.82 7.01 3.27
CA GLY A 808 8.81 8.05 4.32
C GLY A 808 7.44 8.60 4.73
N VAL A 809 6.33 7.92 4.41
CA VAL A 809 4.97 8.38 4.77
C VAL A 809 4.45 7.76 6.06
N ALA A 810 5.26 7.79 7.12
CA ALA A 810 4.77 7.50 8.45
C ALA A 810 5.12 8.65 9.40
N THR A 811 4.38 9.75 9.28
CA THR A 811 4.32 10.78 10.34
C THR A 811 3.72 10.24 11.65
N GLN A 812 3.18 9.02 11.63
CA GLN A 812 2.57 8.31 12.76
C GLN A 812 3.20 6.93 13.04
N GLU A 813 4.49 6.70 12.76
CA GLU A 813 5.17 5.45 13.19
C GLU A 813 4.85 5.12 14.65
N ARG A 814 4.66 3.83 14.95
CA ARG A 814 4.46 3.30 16.30
C ARG A 814 3.15 3.74 16.98
N ARG A 815 2.04 3.78 16.24
CA ARG A 815 0.72 4.02 16.85
C ARG A 815 0.33 2.90 17.82
N CYS A 816 0.53 1.63 17.46
CA CYS A 816 0.31 0.52 18.39
C CYS A 816 1.10 0.74 19.68
N TRP A 817 2.44 0.92 19.62
CA TRP A 817 3.24 1.26 20.81
C TRP A 817 2.62 2.37 21.68
N ARG A 818 2.21 3.52 21.09
CA ARG A 818 1.58 4.61 21.85
C ARG A 818 0.25 4.20 22.49
N GLN A 819 -0.52 3.32 21.86
CA GLN A 819 -1.77 2.80 22.42
C GLN A 819 -1.49 1.77 23.53
N GLU A 820 -0.54 0.87 23.31
CA GLU A 820 -0.07 -0.13 24.28
C GLU A 820 0.56 0.52 25.51
N MET A 821 1.25 1.65 25.34
CA MET A 821 1.75 2.49 26.43
C MET A 821 0.63 2.99 27.33
N LYS A 822 -0.50 3.45 26.75
CA LYS A 822 -1.65 3.93 27.52
C LYS A 822 -2.32 2.83 28.35
N THR A 823 -2.23 1.58 27.89
CA THR A 823 -2.77 0.40 28.58
C THR A 823 -1.74 -0.30 29.46
N GLY A 824 -0.48 0.17 29.48
CA GLY A 824 0.60 -0.38 30.30
C GLY A 824 1.23 -1.67 29.76
N ARG A 825 0.97 -2.01 28.48
CA ARG A 825 1.46 -3.21 27.77
C ARG A 825 2.78 -2.99 27.02
N SER A 826 3.23 -1.76 26.92
CA SER A 826 4.57 -1.41 26.47
C SER A 826 5.25 -0.44 27.45
N THR A 827 6.56 -0.28 27.33
CA THR A 827 7.37 0.66 28.08
C THR A 827 7.77 1.86 27.22
N ASP A 828 8.22 2.94 27.87
CA ASP A 828 8.94 3.99 27.16
C ASP A 828 10.29 3.46 26.65
N ASN A 829 11.07 4.30 25.96
CA ASN A 829 12.40 3.96 25.47
C ASN A 829 13.28 3.34 26.58
N LEU A 830 13.73 2.10 26.36
CA LEU A 830 14.46 1.30 27.35
C LEU A 830 15.95 1.67 27.46
N ALA A 831 16.44 2.62 26.65
CA ALA A 831 17.83 3.09 26.66
C ALA A 831 17.90 4.59 27.08
N GLN A 832 18.69 4.90 28.12
CA GLN A 832 18.81 6.26 28.69
C GLN A 832 19.91 7.15 28.07
N ASP A 833 20.91 6.62 27.38
CA ASP A 833 22.05 7.40 26.85
C ASP A 833 22.73 6.66 25.70
N ASN A 834 23.24 7.36 24.68
CA ASN A 834 24.46 6.99 23.91
C ASN A 834 24.81 7.95 22.75
N GLY A 835 25.13 9.22 23.05
CA GLY A 835 26.16 9.95 22.28
C GLY A 835 25.88 10.37 20.82
N VAL A 836 24.64 10.30 20.33
CA VAL A 836 24.24 11.10 19.16
C VAL A 836 23.98 12.51 19.68
N LYS A 837 24.84 13.47 19.34
CA LYS A 837 24.53 14.88 19.55
C LYS A 837 23.18 15.14 18.89
N ASP A 838 22.21 15.58 19.69
CA ASP A 838 20.99 16.19 19.17
C ASP A 838 21.39 17.23 18.11
N GLY A 839 21.01 16.98 16.87
CA GLY A 839 20.85 18.05 15.90
C GLY A 839 19.86 19.08 16.48
N PRO A 840 19.97 20.37 16.11
CA PRO A 840 19.47 21.46 16.92
C PRO A 840 18.00 21.28 17.35
N ASP A 841 17.87 21.05 18.67
CA ASP A 841 16.76 21.35 19.56
C ASP A 841 15.33 21.24 18.99
N ARG A 842 14.76 20.02 19.03
CA ARG A 842 13.31 19.79 18.80
C ARG A 842 12.42 20.42 19.89
N SER A 843 12.95 20.88 21.02
CA SER A 843 12.15 21.47 22.10
C SER A 843 11.58 22.86 21.76
N LEU A 844 12.10 23.52 20.71
CA LEU A 844 11.53 24.75 20.16
C LEU A 844 10.25 24.52 19.34
N LEU A 845 10.03 23.30 18.82
CA LEU A 845 8.81 22.95 18.08
C LEU A 845 7.65 22.56 19.00
N GLU A 846 7.93 22.00 20.18
CA GLU A 846 6.89 21.51 21.10
C GLU A 846 6.27 22.60 21.99
N ARG A 847 6.94 23.76 22.17
CA ARG A 847 6.41 24.87 22.98
C ARG A 847 5.30 25.71 22.33
N LYS A 848 4.84 25.38 21.11
CA LYS A 848 3.68 26.06 20.49
C LYS A 848 2.40 25.23 20.41
N ILE A 849 2.37 24.02 20.97
CA ILE A 849 1.17 23.19 20.96
C ILE A 849 0.57 23.15 22.36
N ALA A 850 -0.06 24.26 22.74
CA ALA A 850 -0.98 24.32 23.86
C ALA A 850 -2.31 24.93 23.40
N ILE A 851 -3.29 24.03 23.25
CA ILE A 851 -4.75 24.24 23.35
C ILE A 851 -5.42 25.11 22.28
N SER A 852 -6.07 24.44 21.32
CA SER A 852 -7.53 24.53 21.12
C SER A 852 -8.00 23.32 20.30
N GLU A 853 -8.96 22.55 20.80
CA GLU A 853 -9.65 21.50 20.05
C GLU A 853 -10.14 22.07 18.69
N PRO A 854 -9.88 21.40 17.55
CA PRO A 854 -10.58 21.74 16.33
C PRO A 854 -11.90 20.98 16.27
N ASP A 855 -12.93 21.80 16.07
CA ASP A 855 -14.30 21.48 15.75
C ASP A 855 -14.43 20.48 14.59
N LYS A 856 -15.55 19.76 14.60
CA LYS A 856 -15.93 18.81 13.57
C LYS A 856 -16.20 19.55 12.25
N SER A 857 -15.26 19.48 11.32
CA SER A 857 -15.56 19.70 9.90
C SER A 857 -14.71 18.80 9.02
N SER A 858 -15.42 17.93 8.28
CA SER A 858 -15.04 17.23 7.04
C SER A 858 -13.64 17.50 6.50
N THR A 859 -12.77 16.49 6.54
CA THR A 859 -11.56 16.43 5.71
C THR A 859 -11.97 15.98 4.32
N GLU A 860 -12.21 16.95 3.45
CA GLU A 860 -12.24 16.83 1.99
C GLU A 860 -10.87 16.29 1.47
N ILE A 861 -10.88 15.52 0.38
CA ILE A 861 -9.65 14.93 -0.23
C ILE A 861 -9.31 15.79 -1.43
N ASP A 862 -8.48 16.82 -1.22
CA ASP A 862 -8.17 17.79 -2.26
C ASP A 862 -7.38 17.16 -3.42
N VAL A 863 -8.09 16.65 -4.44
CA VAL A 863 -7.46 16.38 -5.73
C VAL A 863 -7.10 17.73 -6.36
N PHE A 864 -5.85 17.88 -6.78
CA PHE A 864 -5.35 19.06 -7.48
C PHE A 864 -5.14 18.75 -8.96
N ILE A 865 -5.81 19.48 -9.85
CA ILE A 865 -5.51 19.45 -11.29
C ILE A 865 -4.54 20.59 -11.60
N LEU A 866 -3.40 20.28 -12.22
CA LEU A 866 -2.42 21.26 -12.70
C LEU A 866 -2.74 21.70 -14.14
N VAL A 867 -2.92 23.01 -14.36
CA VAL A 867 -3.21 23.56 -15.70
C VAL A 867 -2.42 24.85 -15.94
N GLU A 868 -1.83 24.96 -17.13
CA GLU A 868 -1.11 26.13 -17.60
C GLU A 868 -2.08 27.31 -17.88
N ALA A 869 -1.87 28.46 -17.25
CA ALA A 869 -2.67 29.67 -17.42
C ALA A 869 -2.45 30.29 -18.81
N ALA A 870 -3.53 30.51 -19.58
CA ALA A 870 -3.45 31.11 -20.91
C ALA A 870 -3.62 32.64 -20.86
N ASP A 871 -2.63 33.38 -21.36
CA ASP A 871 -2.60 34.85 -21.38
C ASP A 871 -3.70 35.49 -22.25
N GLY A 872 -4.29 36.55 -21.71
CA GLY A 872 -5.46 37.24 -22.24
C GLY A 872 -5.19 38.28 -23.34
N THR A 873 -3.95 38.67 -23.65
CA THR A 873 -3.67 39.84 -24.51
C THR A 873 -2.64 39.58 -25.63
N LYS A 874 -2.62 40.51 -26.61
CA LYS A 874 -2.10 40.37 -27.99
C LYS A 874 -0.68 39.80 -28.10
N SER A 875 -0.51 38.67 -28.83
CA SER A 875 0.82 38.11 -29.11
C SER A 875 1.58 38.89 -30.19
N ASN A 876 2.77 39.37 -29.83
CA ASN A 876 3.81 39.79 -30.77
C ASN A 876 4.75 38.61 -31.03
N SER A 877 5.05 38.34 -32.30
CA SER A 877 5.62 37.08 -32.82
C SER A 877 7.07 36.72 -32.41
N LYS A 878 7.74 37.47 -31.53
CA LYS A 878 9.16 37.24 -31.22
C LYS A 878 9.44 36.36 -29.99
N SER A 879 8.44 36.06 -29.16
CA SER A 879 8.65 35.29 -27.91
C SER A 879 8.66 33.77 -28.13
N THR A 880 7.94 33.29 -29.14
CA THR A 880 7.73 31.85 -29.40
C THR A 880 8.93 31.17 -30.08
N LEU A 881 9.90 31.94 -30.59
CA LEU A 881 11.08 31.41 -31.31
C LEU A 881 12.14 30.77 -30.39
N MET A 882 12.11 31.03 -29.08
CA MET A 882 13.18 30.58 -28.17
C MET A 882 13.01 29.13 -27.71
N LEU A 883 11.79 28.60 -27.70
CA LEU A 883 11.48 27.21 -27.35
C LEU A 883 11.78 26.21 -28.49
N ALA A 884 12.00 26.69 -29.71
CA ALA A 884 12.35 25.84 -30.86
C ALA A 884 13.87 25.63 -31.03
N ASN A 885 14.71 26.53 -30.50
CA ASN A 885 16.16 26.50 -30.74
C ASN A 885 16.95 25.53 -29.84
N GLN A 886 16.33 24.88 -28.84
CA GLN A 886 17.00 23.81 -28.08
C GLN A 886 16.86 22.41 -28.71
N ALA A 887 16.07 22.27 -29.78
CA ALA A 887 15.97 21.02 -30.55
C ALA A 887 16.98 20.92 -31.72
N GLU A 888 17.75 21.99 -32.00
CA GLU A 888 18.69 22.04 -33.14
C GLU A 888 20.11 21.52 -32.81
N ALA A 889 20.43 21.19 -31.55
CA ALA A 889 21.79 20.78 -31.17
C ALA A 889 22.07 19.26 -31.21
N LYS A 890 21.19 18.44 -31.80
CA LYS A 890 21.41 16.98 -31.90
C LYS A 890 21.11 16.36 -33.28
N ILE A 891 21.09 17.19 -34.32
CA ILE A 891 21.10 16.76 -35.73
C ILE A 891 22.13 17.63 -36.46
N ARG A 892 23.39 17.43 -36.11
CA ARG A 892 24.58 17.82 -36.86
C ARG A 892 25.72 17.00 -36.29
N ASP A 893 25.76 15.75 -36.71
CA ASP A 893 26.93 14.88 -36.85
C ASP A 893 26.39 13.57 -37.47
N ASP A 894 26.05 13.68 -38.76
CA ASP A 894 26.32 12.66 -39.78
C ASP A 894 27.50 13.18 -40.60
#